data_AF-A0A812T3N4-F1
#
_entry.id   AF-A0A812T3N4-F1
#
_cell.length_a   1.000
_cell.length_b   1.000
_cell.length_c   1.000
_cell.angle_alpha   90.00
_cell.angle_beta   90.00
_cell.angle_gamma   90.00
#
_symmetry.space_group_name_H-M   'P 1'
#
loop_
_entity.id
_entity.type
_entity.pdbx_description
1 polymer ?
#
loop_
_entity_poly.entity_id
_entity_poly.type
_entity_poly.pdbx_seq_one_letter_code
_entity_poly.pdbx_strand_id
1 'polypeptide(L)'
;MLAAFLKKQPKEYFADIAQEIFRDQGSTAAPSAEDAAFMLEDFMSTDALRNRGKFVKTKAWFGMINSFRDLLHNWTVQREAATAVLHESGGAVDAEPDEGDQDERPRQPEPEAAPPPKKWTKADLYKAYKGRGPHSMNAEFLQDESLRSTAVLLVRITSPLQNAYAADLKAQQAGAKSQMEWIADRAAGGGFQIATDILGELADPSLYREMRLAPPSEPPMDPENEYLSEDVQLTQKAFTFGVHLASNILWGQLLYRYTLPLAAAALLSPEPAARKMFSAVFLFLQVLLLGLCCVLLGLVHQCKEKRVEAMRSLKRLVNVIVKAEDMLLAGPHLIYMAVADLAWPEETLARETMVRLLRAGFQDGNDECFELQRLLLRTFLGSASTKEVLESTFAHIRDVVARHVKNQKISPVAAWFYTIASPYSMLKTCGMDHCLPDRQAWVKWRSFYGRARVEKMKLYNEAANVQATSLPRGREIPRSAAGIKKTKWRLAGPLSHYKSSSALLYLLEDEASGFSNCHRAWAGVFLQCGQFFFHKEQNQCVLSLGFNGWCALGVELECVQLRGKEYVTLKHGLRARECITAMFHFDLAHESSTWSSVKVKLLPPACLPRELVQFGMAFEILSKDGWVLRDALASHVKLNVEQLQQACQAVKAVLPEKGKGSGANGGITRPDFVRALLKSVFPDDAQEYRDELFKAMMGNKKQTVDVAVVAAISELDPENQQESAFKKMKQRAMQMFEEEVYGEGVQQGLSNKLDREKDEHKREANYEEAKAKVDELVKEHQEAEHKKVVRNFDLTPADLKLLLPGEGTISGIFYARYNPIAGWFSAQYPVGEAGVRDSCQRQWGTNQCPTKLDALRAVLSFVYSRWNARNPQRRFEIPSDERLQRYLDTLTPA
;
A
#
# COMPACT_ATOMS: atom_id res chain seq x y z
N MET A 1 24.55 -14.45 -34.07
CA MET A 1 23.30 -15.16 -33.76
C MET A 1 22.08 -14.40 -34.26
N LEU A 2 21.58 -13.36 -33.55
CA LEU A 2 20.41 -12.58 -33.98
C LEU A 2 20.47 -12.08 -35.44
N ALA A 3 21.59 -11.48 -35.84
CA ALA A 3 21.79 -11.01 -37.21
C ALA A 3 21.72 -12.14 -38.27
N ALA A 4 22.08 -13.37 -37.90
CA ALA A 4 22.01 -14.53 -38.79
C ALA A 4 20.58 -15.07 -38.90
N PHE A 5 19.84 -15.09 -37.78
CA PHE A 5 18.42 -15.43 -37.78
C PHE A 5 17.61 -14.46 -38.64
N LEU A 6 17.74 -13.15 -38.39
CA LEU A 6 16.99 -12.12 -39.11
C LEU A 6 17.30 -12.13 -40.61
N LYS A 7 18.56 -12.33 -41.02
CA LYS A 7 18.94 -12.45 -42.45
C LYS A 7 18.24 -13.60 -43.18
N LYS A 8 17.77 -14.63 -42.48
CA LYS A 8 17.06 -15.78 -43.06
C LYS A 8 15.55 -15.58 -43.16
N GLN A 9 14.99 -14.54 -42.53
CA GLN A 9 13.55 -14.31 -42.50
C GLN A 9 13.03 -13.65 -43.78
N PRO A 10 11.80 -13.96 -44.21
CA PRO A 10 11.20 -13.36 -45.40
C PRO A 10 10.83 -11.88 -45.18
N LYS A 11 10.53 -11.13 -46.24
CA LYS A 11 10.20 -9.69 -46.14
C LYS A 11 8.92 -9.43 -45.35
N GLU A 12 7.96 -10.33 -45.47
CA GLU A 12 6.66 -10.28 -44.80
C GLU A 12 6.83 -10.30 -43.28
N TYR A 13 7.78 -11.08 -42.76
CA TYR A 13 8.12 -11.12 -41.33
C TYR A 13 8.53 -9.74 -40.80
N PHE A 14 9.31 -8.98 -41.58
CA PHE A 14 9.71 -7.63 -41.20
C PHE A 14 8.57 -6.62 -41.30
N ALA A 15 7.64 -6.80 -42.23
CA ALA A 15 6.45 -5.96 -42.33
C ALA A 15 5.55 -6.12 -41.09
N ASP A 16 5.33 -7.35 -40.64
CA ASP A 16 4.53 -7.64 -39.44
C ASP A 16 5.21 -7.08 -38.17
N ILE A 17 6.53 -7.26 -38.04
CA ILE A 17 7.30 -6.69 -36.93
C ILE A 17 7.28 -5.17 -36.95
N ALA A 18 7.47 -4.55 -38.12
CA ALA A 18 7.40 -3.10 -38.24
C ALA A 18 6.02 -2.62 -37.81
N GLN A 19 4.95 -3.25 -38.27
CA GLN A 19 3.60 -2.89 -37.85
C GLN A 19 3.41 -3.01 -36.34
N GLU A 20 3.92 -4.08 -35.72
CA GLU A 20 3.89 -4.24 -34.26
C GLU A 20 4.73 -3.22 -33.50
N ILE A 21 5.94 -2.89 -33.98
CA ILE A 21 6.80 -1.86 -33.38
C ILE A 21 6.11 -0.50 -33.45
N PHE A 22 5.54 -0.14 -34.60
CA PHE A 22 4.79 1.11 -34.75
C PHE A 22 3.60 1.16 -33.78
N ARG A 23 2.90 0.03 -33.57
CA ARG A 23 1.83 -0.08 -32.56
C ARG A 23 2.36 0.10 -31.13
N ASP A 24 3.46 -0.57 -30.76
CA ASP A 24 4.09 -0.46 -29.44
C ASP A 24 4.64 0.94 -29.17
N GLN A 25 5.05 1.67 -30.22
CA GLN A 25 5.47 3.07 -30.16
C GLN A 25 4.30 4.08 -30.19
N GLY A 26 3.06 3.60 -30.25
CA GLY A 26 1.86 4.43 -30.27
C GLY A 26 1.62 5.16 -31.59
N SER A 27 2.35 4.83 -32.66
CA SER A 27 2.18 5.44 -33.97
C SER A 27 0.92 4.89 -34.66
N THR A 28 0.08 5.79 -35.16
CA THR A 28 -1.12 5.44 -35.94
C THR A 28 -0.85 5.34 -37.44
N ALA A 29 0.34 5.73 -37.89
CA ALA A 29 0.70 5.63 -39.30
C ALA A 29 1.00 4.16 -39.63
N ALA A 30 0.37 3.64 -40.68
CA ALA A 30 0.80 2.38 -41.25
C ALA A 30 2.23 2.58 -41.78
N PRO A 31 3.22 1.75 -41.38
CA PRO A 31 4.55 1.83 -41.94
C PRO A 31 4.45 1.65 -43.46
N SER A 32 5.13 2.50 -44.23
CA SER A 32 5.28 2.22 -45.65
C SER A 32 6.09 0.92 -45.83
N ALA A 33 5.93 0.25 -46.96
CA ALA A 33 6.74 -0.93 -47.28
C ALA A 33 8.25 -0.62 -47.29
N GLU A 34 8.61 0.64 -47.53
CA GLU A 34 9.99 1.15 -47.47
C GLU A 34 10.45 1.32 -46.01
N ASP A 35 9.59 1.79 -45.11
CA ASP A 35 9.88 1.87 -43.66
C ASP A 35 10.15 0.48 -43.08
N ALA A 36 9.40 -0.54 -43.50
CA ALA A 36 9.62 -1.93 -43.04
C ALA A 36 10.97 -2.51 -43.50
N ALA A 37 11.47 -2.10 -44.68
CA ALA A 37 12.76 -2.56 -45.21
C ALA A 37 13.96 -1.81 -44.58
N PHE A 38 13.77 -0.55 -44.17
CA PHE A 38 14.78 0.28 -43.49
C PHE A 38 15.06 -0.20 -42.05
N MET A 39 14.14 -0.96 -41.48
CA MET A 39 14.14 -1.35 -40.07
C MET A 39 15.16 -2.40 -39.67
N LEU A 40 15.80 -3.19 -40.56
CA LEU A 40 16.72 -4.23 -40.07
C LEU A 40 17.99 -3.64 -39.44
N GLU A 41 18.60 -2.64 -40.06
CA GLU A 41 19.80 -1.98 -39.50
C GLU A 41 19.45 -1.15 -38.27
N ASP A 42 18.31 -0.45 -38.30
CA ASP A 42 17.80 0.31 -37.15
C ASP A 42 17.39 -0.61 -35.99
N PHE A 43 16.73 -1.73 -36.27
CA PHE A 43 16.41 -2.77 -35.30
C PHE A 43 17.67 -3.25 -34.60
N MET A 44 18.71 -3.58 -35.38
CA MET A 44 20.01 -4.03 -34.86
C MET A 44 20.78 -2.93 -34.13
N SER A 45 20.53 -1.66 -34.44
CA SER A 45 21.17 -0.51 -33.80
C SER A 45 20.43 -0.01 -32.56
N THR A 46 19.19 -0.45 -32.33
CA THR A 46 18.37 0.00 -31.20
C THR A 46 19.07 -0.19 -29.86
N ASP A 47 18.97 0.84 -29.01
CA ASP A 47 19.50 0.81 -27.65
C ASP A 47 18.89 -0.31 -26.80
N ALA A 48 17.69 -0.79 -27.15
CA ALA A 48 17.06 -1.95 -26.52
C ALA A 48 17.90 -3.22 -26.61
N LEU A 49 18.51 -3.45 -27.79
CA LEU A 49 19.40 -4.60 -28.02
C LEU A 49 20.73 -4.44 -27.29
N ARG A 50 21.26 -3.22 -27.22
CA ARG A 50 22.53 -2.91 -26.54
C ARG A 50 22.41 -2.93 -25.02
N ASN A 51 21.22 -2.63 -24.48
CA ASN A 51 20.96 -2.50 -23.06
C ASN A 51 20.18 -3.69 -22.45
N ARG A 52 20.09 -4.83 -23.15
CA ARG A 52 19.47 -6.06 -22.62
C ARG A 52 20.06 -6.40 -21.23
N GLY A 53 19.21 -6.42 -20.19
CA GLY A 53 19.62 -6.74 -18.82
C GLY A 53 19.95 -5.56 -17.89
N LYS A 54 19.77 -4.30 -18.32
CA LYS A 54 19.91 -3.13 -17.43
C LYS A 54 18.74 -2.91 -16.47
N PHE A 55 17.67 -3.69 -16.61
CA PHE A 55 16.42 -3.44 -15.91
C PHE A 55 16.45 -4.14 -14.54
N VAL A 56 16.27 -3.35 -13.49
CA VAL A 56 16.11 -3.76 -12.08
C VAL A 56 17.41 -4.04 -11.29
N LYS A 57 18.28 -3.03 -11.14
CA LYS A 57 19.09 -2.88 -9.90
C LYS A 57 18.43 -1.97 -8.86
N THR A 58 17.46 -1.15 -9.28
CA THR A 58 16.76 -0.17 -8.46
C THR A 58 15.54 -0.82 -7.80
N LYS A 59 15.64 -1.07 -6.48
CA LYS A 59 14.59 -1.71 -5.65
C LYS A 59 13.35 -0.84 -5.40
N ALA A 60 13.22 0.31 -6.06
CA ALA A 60 12.10 1.24 -5.85
C ALA A 60 10.99 0.96 -6.85
N TRP A 61 9.73 0.94 -6.39
CA TRP A 61 8.52 0.75 -7.21
C TRP A 61 8.52 1.58 -8.50
N PHE A 62 8.80 2.89 -8.42
CA PHE A 62 8.84 3.74 -9.63
C PHE A 62 10.02 3.42 -10.57
N GLY A 63 11.11 2.85 -10.04
CA GLY A 63 12.17 2.27 -10.86
C GLY A 63 11.69 1.05 -11.66
N MET A 64 10.83 0.23 -11.04
CA MET A 64 10.16 -0.88 -11.72
C MET A 64 9.19 -0.38 -12.80
N ILE A 65 8.35 0.62 -12.51
CA ILE A 65 7.43 1.22 -13.50
C ILE A 65 8.20 1.82 -14.69
N ASN A 66 9.31 2.53 -14.45
CA ASN A 66 10.18 3.00 -15.54
C ASN A 66 10.75 1.84 -16.36
N SER A 67 11.19 0.77 -15.69
CA SER A 67 11.69 -0.43 -16.38
C SER A 67 10.59 -1.08 -17.23
N PHE A 68 9.34 -1.11 -16.75
CA PHE A 68 8.21 -1.59 -17.54
C PHE A 68 7.87 -0.66 -18.70
N ARG A 69 7.99 0.67 -18.53
CA ARG A 69 7.80 1.62 -19.64
C ARG A 69 8.85 1.38 -20.74
N ASP A 70 10.11 1.26 -20.35
CA ASP A 70 11.21 0.97 -21.28
C ASP A 70 11.04 -0.40 -21.94
N LEU A 71 10.54 -1.39 -21.19
CA LEU A 71 10.22 -2.72 -21.69
C LEU A 71 9.09 -2.67 -22.71
N LEU A 72 7.98 -2.00 -22.41
CA LEU A 72 6.81 -1.87 -23.28
C LEU A 72 7.16 -1.15 -24.59
N HIS A 73 7.94 -0.07 -24.52
CA HIS A 73 8.39 0.66 -25.71
C HIS A 73 9.22 -0.21 -26.66
N ASN A 74 9.88 -1.23 -26.12
CA ASN A 74 10.75 -2.14 -26.85
C ASN A 74 10.22 -3.59 -26.85
N TRP A 75 8.94 -3.81 -26.56
CA TRP A 75 8.43 -5.15 -26.24
C TRP A 75 8.57 -6.08 -27.45
N THR A 76 8.03 -5.69 -28.60
CA THR A 76 8.17 -6.47 -29.84
C THR A 76 9.64 -6.69 -30.20
N VAL A 77 10.50 -5.66 -30.10
CA VAL A 77 11.94 -5.81 -30.37
C VAL A 77 12.58 -6.85 -29.47
N GLN A 78 12.28 -6.82 -28.17
CA GLN A 78 12.80 -7.77 -27.19
C GLN A 78 12.22 -9.18 -27.35
N ARG A 79 10.95 -9.29 -27.75
CA ARG A 79 10.27 -10.57 -28.03
C ARG A 79 10.96 -11.30 -29.18
N GLU A 80 11.11 -10.64 -30.32
CA GLU A 80 11.76 -11.23 -31.50
C GLU A 80 13.22 -11.56 -31.25
N ALA A 81 13.90 -10.67 -30.52
CA ALA A 81 15.24 -10.89 -30.00
C ALA A 81 15.38 -12.17 -29.17
N ALA A 82 14.43 -12.45 -28.28
CA ALA A 82 14.44 -13.62 -27.41
C ALA A 82 14.11 -14.89 -28.19
N THR A 83 13.11 -14.84 -29.08
CA THR A 83 12.74 -15.93 -29.99
C THR A 83 13.91 -16.34 -30.88
N ALA A 84 14.63 -15.37 -31.47
CA ALA A 84 15.79 -15.63 -32.31
C ALA A 84 16.94 -16.31 -31.55
N VAL A 85 17.17 -15.93 -30.29
CA VAL A 85 18.18 -16.58 -29.43
C VAL A 85 17.79 -18.03 -29.17
N LEU A 86 16.52 -18.31 -28.85
CA LEU A 86 16.06 -19.69 -28.64
C LEU A 86 16.21 -20.57 -29.89
N HIS A 87 15.85 -20.04 -31.06
CA HIS A 87 15.91 -20.78 -32.32
C HIS A 87 17.36 -21.12 -32.73
N GLU A 88 18.29 -20.18 -32.57
CA GLU A 88 19.70 -20.41 -32.94
C GLU A 88 20.48 -21.16 -31.86
N SER A 89 19.99 -21.19 -30.62
CA SER A 89 20.59 -22.02 -29.54
C SER A 89 20.16 -23.49 -29.63
N GLY A 90 19.41 -23.89 -30.66
CA GLY A 90 19.05 -25.27 -30.93
C GLY A 90 17.75 -25.76 -30.29
N GLY A 91 16.99 -24.91 -29.57
CA GLY A 91 15.69 -25.24 -28.95
C GLY A 91 15.76 -26.26 -27.79
N ALA A 92 16.69 -27.20 -27.85
CA ALA A 92 17.24 -27.94 -26.75
C ALA A 92 18.63 -27.36 -26.50
N VAL A 93 18.75 -26.54 -25.46
CA VAL A 93 19.99 -26.66 -24.68
C VAL A 93 19.88 -28.08 -24.15
N ASP A 94 20.46 -29.05 -24.86
CA ASP A 94 20.82 -30.33 -24.27
C ASP A 94 21.56 -29.92 -23.01
N ALA A 95 20.86 -29.99 -21.88
CA ALA A 95 21.49 -29.88 -20.60
C ALA A 95 22.54 -30.97 -20.67
N GLU A 96 23.80 -30.58 -20.89
CA GLU A 96 24.88 -31.54 -20.97
C GLU A 96 24.67 -32.46 -19.77
N PRO A 97 24.43 -33.77 -20.03
CA PRO A 97 24.08 -34.68 -18.97
C PRO A 97 25.18 -34.52 -17.94
N ASP A 98 24.81 -34.03 -16.75
CA ASP A 98 25.71 -33.82 -15.64
C ASP A 98 26.46 -35.15 -15.46
N GLU A 99 27.72 -35.22 -15.92
CA GLU A 99 28.48 -36.47 -16.17
C GLU A 99 28.82 -37.22 -14.86
N GLY A 100 28.10 -36.97 -13.76
CA GLY A 100 28.37 -37.44 -12.42
C GLY A 100 27.53 -38.62 -11.91
N ASP A 101 26.47 -39.08 -12.61
CA ASP A 101 25.67 -40.23 -12.14
C ASP A 101 25.01 -41.00 -13.32
N GLN A 102 25.73 -41.97 -13.87
CA GLN A 102 25.20 -42.96 -14.84
C GLN A 102 24.41 -44.05 -14.11
N ASP A 103 23.23 -43.72 -13.58
CA ASP A 103 22.26 -44.73 -13.14
C ASP A 103 21.25 -44.91 -14.29
N GLU A 104 21.44 -45.94 -15.13
CA GLU A 104 20.64 -46.31 -16.32
C GLU A 104 19.18 -46.70 -15.98
N ARG A 105 18.42 -45.81 -15.33
CA ARG A 105 16.98 -46.02 -15.17
C ARG A 105 16.27 -45.64 -16.46
N PRO A 106 15.42 -46.52 -17.02
CA PRO A 106 14.65 -46.21 -18.21
C PRO A 106 13.87 -44.90 -17.99
N ARG A 107 14.05 -43.93 -18.90
CA ARG A 107 13.29 -42.67 -18.90
C ARG A 107 11.81 -43.02 -18.83
N GLN A 108 11.20 -42.80 -17.66
CA GLN A 108 9.75 -42.84 -17.56
C GLN A 108 9.20 -41.81 -18.55
N PRO A 109 8.14 -42.15 -19.32
CA PRO A 109 7.52 -41.19 -20.22
C PRO A 109 7.23 -39.91 -19.44
N GLU A 110 7.71 -38.77 -19.94
CA GLU A 110 7.46 -37.49 -19.28
C GLU A 110 5.95 -37.37 -19.10
N PRO A 111 5.46 -37.22 -17.86
CA PRO A 111 4.03 -37.07 -17.62
C PRO A 111 3.56 -35.88 -18.44
N GLU A 112 2.47 -36.05 -19.22
CA GLU A 112 1.85 -34.97 -19.97
C GLU A 112 1.84 -33.71 -19.12
N ALA A 113 2.52 -32.66 -19.61
CA ALA A 113 2.74 -31.46 -18.85
C ALA A 113 1.38 -30.94 -18.37
N ALA A 114 1.14 -31.04 -17.06
CA ALA A 114 -0.09 -30.55 -16.46
C ALA A 114 -0.28 -29.09 -16.93
N PRO A 115 -1.51 -28.69 -17.29
CA PRO A 115 -1.76 -27.33 -17.74
C PRO A 115 -1.16 -26.36 -16.73
N PRO A 116 -0.44 -25.32 -17.19
CA PRO A 116 0.25 -24.40 -16.30
C PRO A 116 -0.73 -23.87 -15.25
N PRO A 117 -0.32 -23.76 -13.99
CA PRO A 117 -1.23 -23.33 -12.94
C PRO A 117 -1.73 -21.92 -13.28
N LYS A 118 -3.04 -21.67 -13.12
CA LYS A 118 -3.65 -20.34 -13.33
C LYS A 118 -2.97 -19.23 -12.51
N LYS A 119 -2.24 -19.60 -11.45
CA LYS A 119 -1.42 -18.71 -10.63
C LYS A 119 -0.08 -19.39 -10.36
N TRP A 120 0.99 -18.69 -10.66
CA TRP A 120 2.35 -19.17 -10.44
C TRP A 120 2.84 -18.72 -9.06
N THR A 121 3.21 -19.64 -8.18
CA THR A 121 4.12 -19.29 -7.10
C THR A 121 5.53 -19.10 -7.68
N LYS A 122 6.40 -18.38 -6.97
CA LYS A 122 7.81 -18.28 -7.39
C LYS A 122 8.49 -19.65 -7.47
N ALA A 123 8.12 -20.58 -6.58
CA ALA A 123 8.62 -21.95 -6.61
C ALA A 123 8.13 -22.71 -7.85
N ASP A 124 6.86 -22.55 -8.24
CA ASP A 124 6.33 -23.11 -9.48
C ASP A 124 7.04 -22.53 -10.70
N LEU A 125 7.30 -21.22 -10.68
CA LEU A 125 8.02 -20.53 -11.74
C LEU A 125 9.44 -21.11 -11.87
N TYR A 126 10.19 -21.16 -10.77
CA TYR A 126 11.51 -21.76 -10.80
C TYR A 126 11.49 -23.25 -11.16
N LYS A 127 10.45 -23.98 -10.78
CA LYS A 127 10.30 -25.40 -11.12
C LYS A 127 10.05 -25.59 -12.61
N ALA A 128 9.19 -24.78 -13.23
CA ALA A 128 8.92 -24.90 -14.67
C ALA A 128 10.10 -24.44 -15.53
N TYR A 129 10.90 -23.49 -15.03
CA TYR A 129 12.10 -23.02 -15.73
C TYR A 129 13.40 -23.69 -15.28
N LYS A 130 13.34 -24.70 -14.39
CA LYS A 130 14.53 -25.44 -13.96
C LYS A 130 15.09 -26.19 -15.17
N GLY A 131 16.32 -25.84 -15.56
CA GLY A 131 17.00 -26.43 -16.73
C GLY A 131 16.69 -25.75 -18.08
N ARG A 132 15.71 -24.84 -18.16
CA ARG A 132 15.38 -24.11 -19.42
C ARG A 132 16.24 -22.85 -19.66
N GLY A 133 16.96 -22.41 -18.62
CA GLY A 133 17.78 -21.19 -18.66
C GLY A 133 16.95 -19.89 -18.68
N PRO A 134 17.59 -18.73 -18.43
CA PRO A 134 16.90 -17.44 -18.31
C PRO A 134 16.34 -16.92 -19.65
N HIS A 135 16.90 -17.34 -20.78
CA HIS A 135 16.45 -16.90 -22.10
C HIS A 135 15.09 -17.51 -22.50
N SER A 136 14.84 -18.77 -22.14
CA SER A 136 13.52 -19.40 -22.33
C SER A 136 12.45 -18.73 -21.50
N MET A 137 12.74 -18.46 -20.22
CA MET A 137 11.84 -17.71 -19.35
C MET A 137 11.51 -16.32 -19.91
N ASN A 138 12.52 -15.57 -20.37
CA ASN A 138 12.30 -14.26 -20.96
C ASN A 138 11.47 -14.33 -22.25
N ALA A 139 11.74 -15.30 -23.13
CA ALA A 139 10.98 -15.46 -24.37
C ALA A 139 9.52 -15.81 -24.10
N GLU A 140 9.25 -16.77 -23.21
CA GLU A 140 7.89 -17.17 -22.82
C GLU A 140 7.12 -15.98 -22.19
N PHE A 141 7.76 -15.19 -21.33
CA PHE A 141 7.13 -13.99 -20.76
C PHE A 141 6.85 -12.89 -21.79
N LEU A 142 7.74 -12.69 -22.76
CA LEU A 142 7.55 -11.70 -23.82
C LEU A 142 6.51 -12.14 -24.86
N GLN A 143 6.19 -13.43 -24.91
CA GLN A 143 5.12 -13.99 -25.74
C GLN A 143 3.75 -13.95 -25.05
N ASP A 144 3.70 -13.80 -23.72
CA ASP A 144 2.45 -13.71 -22.96
C ASP A 144 1.79 -12.33 -23.10
N GLU A 145 0.74 -12.27 -23.93
CA GLU A 145 -0.03 -11.04 -24.17
C GLU A 145 -0.73 -10.51 -22.90
N SER A 146 -1.14 -11.40 -21.99
CA SER A 146 -1.82 -11.03 -20.75
C SER A 146 -0.87 -10.31 -19.77
N LEU A 147 0.41 -10.72 -19.74
CA LEU A 147 1.46 -10.06 -18.97
C LEU A 147 1.80 -8.70 -19.57
N ARG A 148 1.93 -8.62 -20.90
CA ARG A 148 2.12 -7.35 -21.61
C ARG A 148 0.99 -6.38 -21.28
N SER A 149 -0.26 -6.79 -21.43
CA SER A 149 -1.42 -5.94 -21.14
C SER A 149 -1.49 -5.54 -19.67
N THR A 150 -1.13 -6.43 -18.74
CA THR A 150 -1.02 -6.07 -17.32
C THR A 150 0.11 -5.05 -17.08
N ALA A 151 1.24 -5.14 -17.78
CA ALA A 151 2.31 -4.14 -17.71
C ALA A 151 1.85 -2.78 -18.26
N VAL A 152 1.12 -2.76 -19.39
CA VAL A 152 0.50 -1.52 -19.93
C VAL A 152 -0.41 -0.88 -18.88
N LEU A 153 -1.31 -1.66 -18.27
CA LEU A 153 -2.20 -1.19 -17.21
C LEU A 153 -1.43 -0.55 -16.06
N LEU A 154 -0.38 -1.23 -15.56
CA LEU A 154 0.44 -0.70 -14.48
C LEU A 154 1.15 0.59 -14.88
N VAL A 155 1.77 0.64 -16.06
CA VAL A 155 2.56 1.80 -16.50
C VAL A 155 1.66 3.01 -16.77
N ARG A 156 0.60 2.84 -17.57
CA ARG A 156 -0.28 3.94 -17.98
C ARG A 156 -1.08 4.50 -16.80
N ILE A 157 -1.82 3.65 -16.08
CA ILE A 157 -2.69 4.10 -14.98
C ILE A 157 -1.88 4.69 -13.81
N THR A 158 -0.66 4.22 -13.55
CA THR A 158 0.19 4.79 -12.48
C THR A 158 1.05 5.97 -12.93
N SER A 159 1.12 6.27 -14.23
CA SER A 159 1.95 7.35 -14.79
C SER A 159 1.64 8.72 -14.16
N PRO A 160 0.37 9.15 -14.00
CA PRO A 160 0.08 10.44 -13.38
C PRO A 160 0.60 10.53 -11.94
N LEU A 161 0.45 9.45 -11.16
CA LEU A 161 0.96 9.38 -9.80
C LEU A 161 2.49 9.43 -9.76
N GLN A 162 3.15 8.71 -10.66
CA GLN A 162 4.60 8.73 -10.75
C GLN A 162 5.15 10.12 -11.12
N ASN A 163 4.53 10.78 -12.09
CA ASN A 163 4.93 12.12 -12.53
C ASN A 163 4.75 13.14 -11.41
N ALA A 164 3.61 13.09 -10.71
CA ALA A 164 3.36 13.91 -9.55
C ALA A 164 4.38 13.66 -8.44
N TYR A 165 4.71 12.39 -8.16
CA TYR A 165 5.74 12.06 -7.17
C TYR A 165 7.11 12.63 -7.53
N ALA A 166 7.54 12.52 -8.78
CA ALA A 166 8.81 13.08 -9.22
C ALA A 166 8.83 14.62 -9.09
N ALA A 167 7.71 15.28 -9.40
CA ALA A 167 7.54 16.72 -9.21
C ALA A 167 7.56 17.12 -7.72
N ASP A 168 6.85 16.38 -6.86
CA ASP A 168 6.84 16.60 -5.41
C ASP A 168 8.25 16.46 -4.82
N LEU A 169 8.98 15.41 -5.21
CA LEU A 169 10.35 15.14 -4.77
C LEU A 169 11.26 16.32 -5.12
N LYS A 170 11.14 16.84 -6.35
CA LYS A 170 11.90 18.01 -6.80
C LYS A 170 11.53 19.27 -6.02
N ALA A 171 10.24 19.51 -5.75
CA ALA A 171 9.77 20.64 -4.96
C ALA A 171 10.27 20.58 -3.51
N GLN A 172 10.21 19.41 -2.89
CA GLN A 172 10.69 19.22 -1.52
C GLN A 172 12.22 19.37 -1.41
N GLN A 173 12.98 18.94 -2.42
CA GLN A 173 14.42 19.12 -2.49
C GLN A 173 14.85 20.58 -2.76
N ALA A 174 13.97 21.41 -3.31
CA ALA A 174 14.24 22.82 -3.62
C ALA A 174 14.24 23.75 -2.38
N GLY A 175 14.02 23.18 -1.18
CA GLY A 175 14.14 23.87 0.10
C GLY A 175 12.81 24.32 0.71
N ALA A 176 12.90 24.90 1.91
CA ALA A 176 11.77 25.28 2.77
C ALA A 176 10.65 26.05 2.06
N LYS A 177 11.00 27.00 1.18
CA LYS A 177 10.02 27.82 0.45
C LYS A 177 9.18 26.97 -0.51
N SER A 178 9.83 26.15 -1.33
CA SER A 178 9.14 25.29 -2.30
C SER A 178 8.32 24.20 -1.61
N GLN A 179 8.77 23.71 -0.45
CA GLN A 179 7.99 22.80 0.38
C GLN A 179 6.69 23.46 0.91
N MET A 180 6.74 24.72 1.32
CA MET A 180 5.54 25.45 1.75
C MET A 180 4.57 25.73 0.58
N GLU A 181 5.09 26.07 -0.59
CA GLU A 181 4.29 26.20 -1.82
C GLU A 181 3.62 24.87 -2.19
N TRP A 182 4.35 23.76 -2.06
CA TRP A 182 3.85 22.42 -2.28
C TRP A 182 2.72 22.04 -1.31
N ILE A 183 2.89 22.26 0.00
CA ILE A 183 1.81 22.04 0.99
C ILE A 183 0.59 22.90 0.66
N ALA A 184 0.81 24.16 0.26
CA ALA A 184 -0.27 25.06 -0.10
C ALA A 184 -1.06 24.60 -1.32
N ASP A 185 -0.37 24.15 -2.37
CA ASP A 185 -1.01 23.57 -3.56
C ASP A 185 -1.80 22.30 -3.21
N ARG A 186 -1.23 21.39 -2.41
CA ARG A 186 -1.90 20.17 -1.96
C ARG A 186 -3.17 20.47 -1.18
N ALA A 187 -3.11 21.40 -0.24
CA ALA A 187 -4.27 21.84 0.53
C ALA A 187 -5.32 22.56 -0.36
N ALA A 188 -4.89 23.20 -1.46
CA ALA A 188 -5.76 23.74 -2.49
C ALA A 188 -6.51 22.66 -3.29
N GLY A 189 -6.14 21.39 -3.13
CA GLY A 189 -6.63 20.31 -3.98
C GLY A 189 -5.84 20.16 -5.28
N GLY A 190 -4.63 20.71 -5.40
CA GLY A 190 -3.74 20.43 -6.54
C GLY A 190 -3.49 18.92 -6.72
N GLY A 191 -3.38 18.19 -5.61
CA GLY A 191 -3.27 16.73 -5.65
C GLY A 191 -4.54 16.00 -6.13
N PHE A 192 -5.71 16.64 -6.13
CA PHE A 192 -6.92 16.01 -6.67
C PHE A 192 -6.83 15.82 -8.18
N GLN A 193 -6.06 16.67 -8.88
CA GLN A 193 -5.82 16.54 -10.31
C GLN A 193 -5.18 15.19 -10.65
N ILE A 194 -4.33 14.66 -9.76
CA ILE A 194 -3.72 13.34 -9.93
C ILE A 194 -4.80 12.24 -10.00
N ALA A 195 -5.82 12.32 -9.15
CA ALA A 195 -6.91 11.34 -9.16
C ALA A 195 -7.73 11.43 -10.44
N THR A 196 -8.01 12.64 -10.94
CA THR A 196 -8.71 12.81 -12.22
C THR A 196 -7.85 12.46 -13.42
N ASP A 197 -6.53 12.66 -13.37
CA ASP A 197 -5.62 12.26 -14.43
C ASP A 197 -5.55 10.73 -14.51
N ILE A 198 -5.54 10.03 -13.36
CA ILE A 198 -5.65 8.56 -13.31
C ILE A 198 -6.97 8.09 -13.97
N LEU A 199 -8.08 8.74 -13.68
CA LEU A 199 -9.37 8.43 -14.32
C LEU A 199 -9.35 8.83 -15.81
N GLY A 200 -8.67 9.92 -16.17
CA GLY A 200 -8.47 10.35 -17.54
C GLY A 200 -7.73 9.31 -18.38
N GLU A 201 -6.72 8.64 -17.83
CA GLU A 201 -6.05 7.51 -18.49
C GLU A 201 -7.01 6.34 -18.76
N LEU A 202 -8.00 6.10 -17.89
CA LEU A 202 -9.04 5.09 -18.16
C LEU A 202 -10.00 5.53 -19.28
N ALA A 203 -10.19 6.84 -19.47
CA ALA A 203 -11.01 7.37 -20.55
C ALA A 203 -10.25 7.50 -21.87
N ASP A 204 -8.92 7.34 -21.88
CA ASP A 204 -8.07 7.52 -23.05
C ASP A 204 -8.10 6.27 -23.97
N PRO A 205 -8.55 6.38 -25.24
CA PRO A 205 -8.53 5.27 -26.19
C PRO A 205 -7.13 4.68 -26.42
N SER A 206 -6.05 5.45 -26.20
CA SER A 206 -4.69 4.97 -26.41
C SER A 206 -4.29 3.87 -25.41
N LEU A 207 -4.84 3.89 -24.19
CA LEU A 207 -4.63 2.83 -23.19
C LEU A 207 -5.04 1.46 -23.75
N TYR A 208 -6.25 1.37 -24.29
CA TYR A 208 -6.82 0.11 -24.79
C TYR A 208 -6.18 -0.35 -26.10
N ARG A 209 -5.75 0.59 -26.94
CA ARG A 209 -4.95 0.29 -28.13
C ARG A 209 -3.60 -0.33 -27.74
N GLU A 210 -2.92 0.24 -26.74
CA GLU A 210 -1.65 -0.31 -26.25
C GLU A 210 -1.84 -1.68 -25.62
N MET A 211 -2.98 -1.93 -24.97
CA MET A 211 -3.37 -3.26 -24.47
C MET A 211 -3.77 -4.26 -25.57
N ARG A 212 -3.77 -3.83 -26.84
CA ARG A 212 -4.15 -4.64 -28.01
C ARG A 212 -5.57 -5.19 -27.95
N LEU A 213 -6.50 -4.45 -27.32
CA LEU A 213 -7.92 -4.79 -27.38
C LEU A 213 -8.46 -4.65 -28.80
N ALA A 214 -9.55 -5.37 -29.09
CA ALA A 214 -10.26 -5.24 -30.35
C ALA A 214 -10.64 -3.76 -30.61
N PRO A 215 -10.32 -3.23 -31.81
CA PRO A 215 -10.61 -1.84 -32.12
C PRO A 215 -12.12 -1.61 -32.23
N PRO A 216 -12.58 -0.35 -32.14
CA PRO A 216 -13.96 0.02 -32.44
C PRO A 216 -14.46 -0.58 -33.76
N SER A 217 -15.67 -1.14 -33.76
CA SER A 217 -16.28 -1.76 -34.94
C SER A 217 -17.54 -1.03 -35.39
N GLU A 218 -17.85 -1.11 -36.68
CA GLU A 218 -19.11 -0.65 -37.26
C GLU A 218 -19.79 -1.81 -38.01
N PRO A 219 -20.95 -2.33 -37.52
CA PRO A 219 -21.64 -1.95 -36.28
C PRO A 219 -20.87 -2.33 -35.01
N PRO A 220 -21.17 -1.70 -33.84
CA PRO A 220 -20.57 -2.09 -32.56
C PRO A 220 -20.83 -3.57 -32.26
N MET A 221 -19.81 -4.26 -31.74
CA MET A 221 -19.94 -5.67 -31.34
C MET A 221 -20.79 -5.81 -30.07
N ASP A 222 -21.42 -6.97 -29.90
CA ASP A 222 -22.09 -7.32 -28.65
C ASP A 222 -21.03 -7.62 -27.57
N PRO A 223 -21.07 -6.96 -26.38
CA PRO A 223 -20.17 -7.29 -25.28
C PRO A 223 -20.31 -8.73 -24.75
N GLU A 224 -21.37 -9.46 -25.10
CA GLU A 224 -21.52 -10.90 -24.78
C GLU A 224 -20.88 -11.82 -25.83
N ASN A 225 -20.27 -11.26 -26.86
CA ASN A 225 -19.52 -12.04 -27.85
C ASN A 225 -18.32 -12.72 -27.17
N GLU A 226 -18.21 -14.04 -27.32
CA GLU A 226 -17.14 -14.87 -26.74
C GLU A 226 -15.75 -14.35 -27.10
N TYR A 227 -15.56 -13.83 -28.32
CA TYR A 227 -14.32 -13.21 -28.78
C TYR A 227 -13.89 -11.98 -27.97
N LEU A 228 -14.83 -11.31 -27.27
CA LEU A 228 -14.56 -10.13 -26.45
C LEU A 228 -14.50 -10.44 -24.95
N SER A 229 -14.65 -11.70 -24.55
CA SER A 229 -14.69 -12.06 -23.13
C SER A 229 -13.41 -11.66 -22.37
N GLU A 230 -12.25 -11.80 -23.01
CA GLU A 230 -10.95 -11.37 -22.47
C GLU A 230 -10.83 -9.83 -22.43
N ASP A 231 -11.25 -9.14 -23.50
CA ASP A 231 -11.25 -7.68 -23.59
C ASP A 231 -12.11 -7.04 -22.51
N VAL A 232 -13.30 -7.58 -22.27
CA VAL A 232 -14.21 -7.12 -21.21
C VAL A 232 -13.58 -7.33 -19.84
N GLN A 233 -13.01 -8.51 -19.57
CA GLN A 233 -12.33 -8.79 -18.29
C GLN A 233 -11.15 -7.85 -18.05
N LEU A 234 -10.35 -7.60 -19.08
CA LEU A 234 -9.16 -6.78 -18.99
C LEU A 234 -9.52 -5.30 -18.85
N THR A 235 -10.58 -4.82 -19.53
CA THR A 235 -11.15 -3.48 -19.35
C THR A 235 -11.73 -3.30 -17.94
N GLN A 236 -12.44 -4.31 -17.41
CA GLN A 236 -12.95 -4.31 -16.04
C GLN A 236 -11.80 -4.28 -15.01
N LYS A 237 -10.70 -5.01 -15.26
CA LYS A 237 -9.49 -4.98 -14.43
C LYS A 237 -8.85 -3.60 -14.44
N ALA A 238 -8.76 -2.96 -15.62
CA ALA A 238 -8.29 -1.59 -15.79
C ALA A 238 -9.10 -0.60 -14.96
N PHE A 239 -10.43 -0.63 -15.15
CA PHE A 239 -11.37 0.24 -14.45
C PHE A 239 -11.26 0.07 -12.93
N THR A 240 -11.32 -1.17 -12.44
CA THR A 240 -11.23 -1.48 -11.01
C THR A 240 -9.91 -0.96 -10.44
N PHE A 241 -8.77 -1.24 -11.10
CA PHE A 241 -7.46 -0.77 -10.63
C PHE A 241 -7.36 0.75 -10.61
N GLY A 242 -7.73 1.43 -11.69
CA GLY A 242 -7.64 2.89 -11.79
C GLY A 242 -8.57 3.61 -10.83
N VAL A 243 -9.82 3.16 -10.66
CA VAL A 243 -10.78 3.76 -9.71
C VAL A 243 -10.31 3.60 -8.26
N HIS A 244 -9.83 2.40 -7.89
CA HIS A 244 -9.28 2.19 -6.55
C HIS A 244 -8.01 3.00 -6.30
N LEU A 245 -7.14 3.14 -7.31
CA LEU A 245 -5.95 3.99 -7.20
C LEU A 245 -6.32 5.46 -7.04
N ALA A 246 -7.22 5.98 -7.88
CA ALA A 246 -7.73 7.34 -7.81
C ALA A 246 -8.40 7.64 -6.47
N SER A 247 -9.23 6.71 -5.97
CA SER A 247 -9.84 6.76 -4.64
C SER A 247 -8.79 6.91 -3.54
N ASN A 248 -7.78 6.03 -3.50
CA ASN A 248 -6.74 6.07 -2.48
C ASN A 248 -5.95 7.38 -2.51
N ILE A 249 -5.60 7.87 -3.71
CA ILE A 249 -4.91 9.16 -3.86
C ILE A 249 -5.78 10.30 -3.35
N LEU A 250 -7.06 10.33 -3.75
CA LEU A 250 -7.98 11.38 -3.36
C LEU A 250 -8.19 11.44 -1.84
N TRP A 251 -8.43 10.30 -1.20
CA TRP A 251 -8.52 10.22 0.26
C TRP A 251 -7.20 10.64 0.93
N GLY A 252 -6.06 10.27 0.34
CA GLY A 252 -4.73 10.77 0.71
C GLY A 252 -4.58 12.28 0.61
N GLN A 253 -5.27 12.94 -0.32
CA GLN A 253 -5.21 14.38 -0.50
C GLN A 253 -6.12 15.15 0.45
N LEU A 254 -7.26 14.57 0.83
CA LEU A 254 -8.19 15.23 1.76
C LEU A 254 -7.51 15.63 3.07
N LEU A 255 -6.52 14.87 3.54
CA LEU A 255 -5.82 15.20 4.77
C LEU A 255 -5.18 16.60 4.69
N TYR A 256 -4.62 16.99 3.55
CA TYR A 256 -3.98 18.31 3.40
C TYR A 256 -5.00 19.45 3.44
N ARG A 257 -6.22 19.19 2.97
CA ARG A 257 -7.31 20.17 2.90
C ARG A 257 -8.12 20.27 4.21
N TYR A 258 -8.31 19.13 4.87
CA TYR A 258 -9.25 18.96 5.97
C TYR A 258 -8.60 18.52 7.28
N THR A 259 -7.26 18.59 7.42
CA THR A 259 -6.58 18.47 8.73
C THR A 259 -5.88 19.78 9.12
N LEU A 260 -6.14 20.27 10.35
CA LEU A 260 -5.38 21.34 10.97
C LEU A 260 -4.16 20.70 11.64
N PRO A 261 -2.95 20.83 11.05
CA PRO A 261 -2.33 22.14 10.83
C PRO A 261 -1.96 22.45 9.36
N LEU A 262 -2.14 21.49 8.44
CA LEU A 262 -1.72 21.63 7.04
C LEU A 262 -2.54 22.70 6.30
N ALA A 263 -3.86 22.74 6.55
CA ALA A 263 -4.72 23.78 6.00
C ALA A 263 -4.30 25.19 6.49
N ALA A 264 -3.88 25.32 7.75
CA ALA A 264 -3.38 26.59 8.28
C ALA A 264 -2.00 26.96 7.70
N ALA A 265 -1.10 25.99 7.50
CA ALA A 265 0.21 26.21 6.90
C ALA A 265 0.12 26.71 5.44
N ALA A 266 -0.80 26.14 4.67
CA ALA A 266 -1.15 26.59 3.33
C ALA A 266 -1.64 28.04 3.32
N LEU A 267 -2.54 28.37 4.24
CA LEU A 267 -3.21 29.66 4.35
C LEU A 267 -2.32 30.80 4.82
N LEU A 268 -1.36 30.46 5.67
CA LEU A 268 -0.48 31.40 6.34
C LEU A 268 0.90 31.46 5.69
N SER A 269 1.10 30.81 4.54
CA SER A 269 2.34 30.92 3.78
C SER A 269 2.68 32.41 3.53
N PRO A 270 3.91 32.86 3.83
CA PRO A 270 4.33 34.24 3.62
C PRO A 270 4.41 34.60 2.13
N GLU A 271 4.52 33.59 1.26
CA GLU A 271 4.66 33.76 -0.18
C GLU A 271 3.30 34.06 -0.86
N PRO A 272 3.15 35.20 -1.54
CA PRO A 272 1.91 35.54 -2.26
C PRO A 272 1.49 34.51 -3.31
N ALA A 273 2.42 33.83 -3.99
CA ALA A 273 2.13 32.84 -5.02
C ALA A 273 1.46 31.57 -4.46
N ALA A 274 1.94 31.04 -3.33
CA ALA A 274 1.30 29.94 -2.61
C ALA A 274 -0.14 30.28 -2.20
N ARG A 275 -0.37 31.52 -1.74
CA ARG A 275 -1.70 32.04 -1.41
C ARG A 275 -2.62 32.20 -2.63
N LYS A 276 -2.08 32.58 -3.81
CA LYS A 276 -2.83 32.69 -5.07
C LYS A 276 -3.41 31.34 -5.53
N MET A 277 -2.68 30.25 -5.31
CA MET A 277 -3.04 28.91 -5.76
C MET A 277 -4.15 28.27 -4.91
N PHE A 278 -4.06 28.38 -3.57
CA PHE A 278 -5.09 27.92 -2.61
C PHE A 278 -6.47 28.48 -2.91
N SER A 279 -6.48 29.69 -3.42
CA SER A 279 -7.69 30.48 -3.46
C SER A 279 -8.30 30.57 -4.86
N ALA A 280 -7.56 30.19 -5.90
CA ALA A 280 -8.06 30.10 -7.28
C ALA A 280 -9.11 29.00 -7.48
N VAL A 281 -9.28 28.12 -6.50
CA VAL A 281 -10.13 26.92 -6.55
C VAL A 281 -11.56 27.25 -6.16
N PHE A 282 -11.73 28.11 -5.17
CA PHE A 282 -13.01 28.32 -4.51
C PHE A 282 -13.90 29.31 -5.29
N LEU A 283 -13.30 30.16 -6.12
CA LEU A 283 -13.97 31.18 -6.93
C LEU A 283 -14.62 30.66 -8.23
N PHE A 284 -14.43 29.39 -8.62
CA PHE A 284 -15.03 28.85 -9.86
C PHE A 284 -16.50 28.41 -9.67
N LEU A 285 -17.03 28.41 -8.45
CA LEU A 285 -18.45 28.12 -8.19
C LEU A 285 -19.39 29.33 -8.40
N GLN A 286 -18.88 30.52 -8.74
CA GLN A 286 -19.73 31.72 -8.92
C GLN A 286 -19.50 32.53 -10.20
N VAL A 287 -18.50 32.22 -11.03
CA VAL A 287 -18.22 32.99 -12.27
C VAL A 287 -18.85 32.31 -13.50
N LEU A 288 -20.17 32.11 -13.43
CA LEU A 288 -21.06 32.09 -14.60
C LEU A 288 -21.78 33.44 -14.78
N LEU A 289 -21.41 34.47 -14.01
CA LEU A 289 -21.81 35.86 -14.28
C LEU A 289 -20.60 36.81 -14.27
N LEU A 290 -20.39 37.44 -15.43
CA LEU A 290 -19.55 38.62 -15.69
C LEU A 290 -18.03 38.34 -15.68
N GLY A 291 -17.34 38.28 -16.81
CA GLY A 291 -17.47 39.17 -17.98
C GLY A 291 -16.32 40.19 -18.01
N LEU A 292 -15.14 39.72 -18.39
CA LEU A 292 -14.21 40.38 -19.32
C LEU A 292 -13.52 41.73 -18.99
N CYS A 293 -13.53 42.30 -17.78
CA CYS A 293 -12.82 43.58 -17.54
C CYS A 293 -11.61 43.56 -16.58
N CYS A 294 -11.28 42.45 -15.92
CA CYS A 294 -10.29 42.45 -14.82
C CYS A 294 -8.86 42.00 -15.19
N VAL A 295 -8.56 41.73 -16.47
CA VAL A 295 -7.35 40.98 -16.85
C VAL A 295 -6.03 41.74 -16.63
N LEU A 296 -6.04 43.07 -16.48
CA LEU A 296 -4.80 43.85 -16.31
C LEU A 296 -4.60 44.51 -14.93
N LEU A 297 -5.64 44.59 -14.08
CA LEU A 297 -5.51 45.10 -12.69
C LEU A 297 -5.61 43.98 -11.62
N GLY A 298 -6.03 42.77 -12.01
CA GLY A 298 -6.39 41.69 -11.08
C GLY A 298 -5.24 40.94 -10.40
N LEU A 299 -3.99 41.02 -10.86
CA LEU A 299 -2.94 40.10 -10.39
C LEU A 299 -2.43 40.34 -8.96
N VAL A 300 -2.67 41.52 -8.38
CA VAL A 300 -2.32 41.83 -6.97
C VAL A 300 -3.57 41.84 -6.07
N HIS A 301 -4.74 42.25 -6.59
CA HIS A 301 -6.00 42.26 -5.83
C HIS A 301 -6.65 40.87 -5.71
N GLN A 302 -6.52 40.02 -6.73
CA GLN A 302 -7.00 38.63 -6.68
C GLN A 302 -6.32 37.80 -5.60
N CYS A 303 -5.21 38.22 -4.97
CA CYS A 303 -4.60 37.46 -3.89
C CYS A 303 -5.24 37.74 -2.53
N LYS A 304 -5.91 38.89 -2.36
CA LYS A 304 -6.57 39.27 -1.10
C LYS A 304 -7.94 38.61 -0.95
N GLU A 305 -8.81 38.70 -1.95
CA GLU A 305 -10.18 38.14 -1.89
C GLU A 305 -10.19 36.62 -1.70
N LYS A 306 -9.36 35.99 -2.51
CA LYS A 306 -8.95 34.61 -2.47
C LYS A 306 -8.54 34.12 -1.08
N ARG A 307 -7.64 34.86 -0.44
CA ARG A 307 -7.25 34.60 0.94
C ARG A 307 -8.40 34.84 1.92
N VAL A 308 -9.20 35.88 1.72
CA VAL A 308 -10.38 36.17 2.56
C VAL A 308 -11.38 35.03 2.51
N GLU A 309 -11.62 34.44 1.34
CA GLU A 309 -12.49 33.27 1.17
C GLU A 309 -11.90 32.03 1.83
N ALA A 310 -10.62 31.79 1.64
CA ALA A 310 -9.93 30.69 2.26
C ALA A 310 -9.93 30.79 3.81
N MET A 311 -9.73 32.00 4.34
CA MET A 311 -9.89 32.31 5.76
C MET A 311 -11.35 32.23 6.21
N ARG A 312 -12.32 32.54 5.34
CA ARG A 312 -13.76 32.34 5.60
C ARG A 312 -14.11 30.86 5.71
N SER A 313 -13.59 30.02 4.83
CA SER A 313 -13.75 28.56 4.88
C SER A 313 -13.09 27.98 6.13
N LEU A 314 -11.87 28.41 6.46
CA LEU A 314 -11.19 28.03 7.69
C LEU A 314 -11.97 28.50 8.93
N LYS A 315 -12.51 29.72 8.91
CA LYS A 315 -13.37 30.24 9.98
C LYS A 315 -14.64 29.41 10.12
N ARG A 316 -15.32 29.07 9.01
CA ARG A 316 -16.50 28.19 9.02
C ARG A 316 -16.14 26.83 9.63
N LEU A 317 -15.05 26.23 9.19
CA LEU A 317 -14.53 24.97 9.69
C LEU A 317 -14.34 25.03 11.21
N VAL A 318 -13.58 26.01 11.72
CA VAL A 318 -13.33 26.16 13.16
C VAL A 318 -14.64 26.39 13.92
N ASN A 319 -15.55 27.22 13.39
CA ASN A 319 -16.83 27.50 14.02
C ASN A 319 -17.73 26.26 14.11
N VAL A 320 -17.77 25.43 13.06
CA VAL A 320 -18.54 24.18 13.04
C VAL A 320 -18.04 23.22 14.11
N ILE A 321 -16.72 23.11 14.27
CA ILE A 321 -16.11 22.27 15.31
C ILE A 321 -16.44 22.81 16.70
N VAL A 322 -16.28 24.11 16.92
CA VAL A 322 -16.64 24.74 18.20
C VAL A 322 -18.11 24.50 18.53
N LYS A 323 -19.02 24.68 17.55
CA LYS A 323 -20.44 24.39 17.71
C LYS A 323 -20.70 22.92 18.08
N ALA A 324 -20.02 21.99 17.41
CA ALA A 324 -20.12 20.56 17.71
C ALA A 324 -19.64 20.23 19.13
N GLU A 325 -18.58 20.88 19.59
CA GLU A 325 -18.05 20.72 20.95
C GLU A 325 -18.96 21.34 22.01
N ASP A 326 -19.51 22.52 21.75
CA ASP A 326 -20.47 23.19 22.65
C ASP A 326 -21.71 22.30 22.87
N MET A 327 -22.16 21.59 21.83
CA MET A 327 -23.23 20.60 21.96
C MET A 327 -22.85 19.40 22.84
N LEU A 328 -21.61 18.93 22.77
CA LEU A 328 -21.10 17.85 23.64
C LEU A 328 -20.93 18.30 25.08
N LEU A 329 -20.58 19.57 25.31
CA LEU A 329 -20.51 20.17 26.63
C LEU A 329 -21.89 20.36 27.26
N ALA A 330 -22.92 20.63 26.44
CA ALA A 330 -24.30 20.75 26.89
C ALA A 330 -24.92 19.40 27.30
N GLY A 331 -24.40 18.28 26.79
CA GLY A 331 -24.81 16.94 27.20
C GLY A 331 -24.41 15.82 26.23
N PRO A 332 -24.78 14.57 26.53
CA PRO A 332 -24.51 13.44 25.64
C PRO A 332 -25.16 13.64 24.27
N HIS A 333 -24.36 13.61 23.20
CA HIS A 333 -24.83 13.77 21.83
C HIS A 333 -24.12 12.80 20.88
N LEU A 334 -24.81 12.32 19.85
CA LEU A 334 -24.29 11.32 18.90
C LEU A 334 -23.11 11.84 18.05
N ILE A 335 -23.01 13.17 17.93
CA ILE A 335 -21.89 13.86 17.29
C ILE A 335 -20.53 13.56 17.95
N TYR A 336 -20.53 13.02 19.18
CA TYR A 336 -19.31 12.60 19.87
C TYR A 336 -18.47 11.67 19.00
N MET A 337 -19.11 10.77 18.23
CA MET A 337 -18.39 9.85 17.36
C MET A 337 -17.65 10.58 16.24
N ALA A 338 -18.28 11.57 15.60
CA ALA A 338 -17.65 12.37 14.54
C ALA A 338 -16.51 13.23 15.11
N VAL A 339 -16.73 13.83 16.27
CA VAL A 339 -15.74 14.65 16.97
C VAL A 339 -14.55 13.80 17.47
N ALA A 340 -14.80 12.56 17.90
CA ALA A 340 -13.76 11.62 18.30
C ALA A 340 -12.93 11.14 17.10
N ASP A 341 -13.58 10.82 15.96
CA ASP A 341 -12.87 10.46 14.72
C ASP A 341 -12.11 11.66 14.11
N LEU A 342 -12.60 12.89 14.33
CA LEU A 342 -11.88 14.12 13.98
C LEU A 342 -10.57 14.24 14.77
N ALA A 343 -10.57 13.84 16.05
CA ALA A 343 -9.45 13.82 17.00
C ALA A 343 -8.85 15.19 17.39
N TRP A 344 -9.16 16.27 16.67
CA TRP A 344 -8.64 17.61 16.98
C TRP A 344 -8.94 18.13 18.38
N PRO A 345 -10.09 17.82 19.01
CA PRO A 345 -10.33 18.26 20.38
C PRO A 345 -9.29 17.72 21.36
N GLU A 346 -8.71 16.56 21.06
CA GLU A 346 -7.70 15.85 21.84
C GLU A 346 -6.27 16.20 21.40
N GLU A 347 -6.09 16.71 20.17
CA GLU A 347 -4.78 17.09 19.62
C GLU A 347 -4.38 18.52 20.00
N THR A 348 -3.29 18.61 20.79
CA THR A 348 -2.77 19.90 21.29
C THR A 348 -2.38 20.88 20.17
N LEU A 349 -1.73 20.41 19.10
CA LEU A 349 -1.29 21.28 18.01
C LEU A 349 -2.48 21.85 17.20
N ALA A 350 -3.50 21.02 16.93
CA ALA A 350 -4.72 21.46 16.27
C ALA A 350 -5.46 22.51 17.14
N ARG A 351 -5.57 22.26 18.45
CA ARG A 351 -6.11 23.22 19.43
C ARG A 351 -5.36 24.54 19.47
N GLU A 352 -4.04 24.49 19.59
CA GLU A 352 -3.21 25.70 19.60
C GLU A 352 -3.38 26.50 18.30
N THR A 353 -3.44 25.80 17.16
CA THR A 353 -3.71 26.41 15.85
C THR A 353 -5.07 27.12 15.84
N MET A 354 -6.15 26.45 16.28
CA MET A 354 -7.49 27.02 16.33
C MET A 354 -7.59 28.24 17.25
N VAL A 355 -7.01 28.17 18.45
CA VAL A 355 -7.03 29.28 19.41
C VAL A 355 -6.30 30.49 18.84
N ARG A 356 -5.13 30.30 18.22
CA ARG A 356 -4.38 31.40 17.60
C ARG A 356 -5.12 32.00 16.41
N LEU A 357 -5.79 31.19 15.60
CA LEU A 357 -6.64 31.68 14.51
C LEU A 357 -7.81 32.54 15.03
N LEU A 358 -8.48 32.08 16.09
CA LEU A 358 -9.57 32.80 16.74
C LEU A 358 -9.09 34.14 17.33
N ARG A 359 -7.96 34.13 18.05
CA ARG A 359 -7.35 35.35 18.64
C ARG A 359 -6.84 36.32 17.60
N ALA A 360 -6.31 35.81 16.49
CA ALA A 360 -5.92 36.63 15.35
C ALA A 360 -7.13 37.27 14.64
N GLY A 361 -8.37 36.87 14.99
CA GLY A 361 -9.58 37.31 14.31
C GLY A 361 -9.60 36.91 12.83
N PHE A 362 -8.81 35.89 12.46
CA PHE A 362 -8.55 35.52 11.06
C PHE A 362 -7.97 36.66 10.20
N GLN A 363 -7.34 37.68 10.82
CA GLN A 363 -6.73 38.82 10.14
C GLN A 363 -5.24 38.61 9.90
N ASP A 364 -4.77 39.06 8.74
CA ASP A 364 -3.35 39.09 8.42
C ASP A 364 -2.64 40.24 9.15
N GLY A 365 -1.37 40.03 9.52
CA GLY A 365 -0.56 41.05 10.20
C GLY A 365 -0.85 41.21 11.69
N ASN A 366 -1.77 40.44 12.26
CA ASN A 366 -1.90 40.32 13.72
C ASN A 366 -0.70 39.55 14.29
N ASP A 367 -0.15 40.00 15.41
CA ASP A 367 0.99 39.35 16.10
C ASP A 367 0.72 37.86 16.38
N GLU A 368 -0.52 37.48 16.70
CA GLU A 368 -0.92 36.08 16.90
C GLU A 368 -0.85 35.27 15.59
N CYS A 369 -1.16 35.90 14.46
CA CYS A 369 -1.04 35.28 13.13
C CYS A 369 0.44 35.06 12.75
N PHE A 370 1.32 36.00 13.12
CA PHE A 370 2.76 35.87 12.95
C PHE A 370 3.35 34.74 13.81
N GLU A 371 2.98 34.66 15.09
CA GLU A 371 3.42 33.56 15.95
C GLU A 371 2.84 32.20 15.50
N LEU A 372 1.63 32.17 14.95
CA LEU A 372 1.07 30.98 14.34
C LEU A 372 1.86 30.55 13.09
N GLN A 373 2.23 31.48 12.20
CA GLN A 373 3.12 31.20 11.08
C GLN A 373 4.43 30.57 11.55
N ARG A 374 5.03 31.14 12.59
CA ARG A 374 6.29 30.66 13.16
C ARG A 374 6.13 29.27 13.79
N LEU A 375 5.01 28.99 14.46
CA LEU A 375 4.68 27.67 14.97
C LEU A 375 4.59 26.65 13.84
N LEU A 376 3.79 26.92 12.81
CA LEU A 376 3.60 26.03 11.66
C LEU A 376 4.89 25.82 10.89
N LEU A 377 5.67 26.88 10.65
CA LEU A 377 6.99 26.77 10.04
C LEU A 377 7.91 25.90 10.90
N ARG A 378 7.94 26.03 12.22
CA ARG A 378 8.75 25.13 13.07
C ARG A 378 8.27 23.68 13.02
N THR A 379 6.96 23.46 12.92
CA THR A 379 6.38 22.12 12.84
C THR A 379 6.67 21.44 11.50
N PHE A 380 6.69 22.19 10.40
CA PHE A 380 6.81 21.64 9.04
C PHE A 380 8.19 21.85 8.37
N LEU A 381 9.06 22.71 8.93
CA LEU A 381 10.43 22.94 8.46
C LEU A 381 11.47 22.08 9.21
N GLY A 382 11.09 20.89 9.68
CA GLY A 382 12.07 19.86 10.02
C GLY A 382 13.01 19.63 8.83
N SER A 383 14.25 19.20 9.06
CA SER A 383 15.17 18.90 7.95
C SER A 383 14.50 17.85 7.07
N ALA A 384 14.04 18.26 5.88
CA ALA A 384 13.44 17.40 4.86
C ALA A 384 14.49 16.36 4.46
N SER A 385 14.59 15.31 5.25
CA SER A 385 15.48 14.21 4.96
C SER A 385 14.85 13.46 3.80
N THR A 386 15.67 12.92 2.90
CA THR A 386 15.21 12.02 1.84
C THR A 386 14.31 10.91 2.41
N LYS A 387 14.48 10.58 3.69
CA LYS A 387 13.63 9.70 4.49
C LYS A 387 12.21 10.26 4.72
N GLU A 388 11.97 11.52 5.08
CA GLU A 388 10.63 12.13 5.22
C GLU A 388 9.89 12.24 3.87
N VAL A 389 10.64 12.53 2.80
CA VAL A 389 10.12 12.64 1.44
C VAL A 389 9.76 11.26 0.86
N LEU A 390 10.63 10.27 1.09
CA LEU A 390 10.32 8.86 0.86
C LEU A 390 9.23 8.39 1.83
N GLU A 391 9.05 9.01 3.01
CA GLU A 391 7.98 8.65 3.95
C GLU A 391 6.61 9.25 3.57
N SER A 392 6.54 10.41 2.91
CA SER A 392 5.27 10.99 2.47
C SER A 392 4.60 10.20 1.33
N THR A 393 5.38 9.65 0.40
CA THR A 393 4.82 8.96 -0.79
C THR A 393 5.13 7.47 -0.78
N PHE A 394 6.35 7.07 -0.42
CA PHE A 394 6.68 5.67 -0.18
C PHE A 394 6.37 5.21 1.22
N ALA A 395 6.28 6.04 2.26
CA ALA A 395 5.62 5.64 3.50
C ALA A 395 4.14 5.95 3.53
N HIS A 396 3.45 6.37 2.48
CA HIS A 396 2.02 6.04 2.43
C HIS A 396 1.83 4.52 2.15
N ILE A 397 2.62 3.95 1.23
CA ILE A 397 2.57 2.51 0.86
C ILE A 397 3.37 1.65 1.86
N ARG A 398 4.59 2.05 2.22
CA ARG A 398 5.43 1.51 3.30
C ARG A 398 4.82 1.77 4.66
N ASP A 399 4.01 2.81 4.94
CA ASP A 399 3.23 2.89 6.20
C ASP A 399 1.94 2.11 6.19
N VAL A 400 1.26 1.91 5.06
CA VAL A 400 0.14 0.93 5.06
C VAL A 400 0.66 -0.43 5.52
N VAL A 401 1.92 -0.75 5.20
CA VAL A 401 2.65 -1.94 5.66
C VAL A 401 3.31 -1.75 7.05
N ALA A 402 3.93 -0.60 7.35
CA ALA A 402 4.70 -0.32 8.59
C ALA A 402 3.86 0.29 9.73
N ARG A 403 2.76 1.00 9.50
CA ARG A 403 1.73 1.38 10.53
C ARG A 403 0.85 0.18 10.93
N HIS A 404 1.06 -1.00 10.35
CA HIS A 404 0.67 -2.27 10.96
C HIS A 404 1.66 -2.78 12.03
N VAL A 405 2.79 -2.08 12.22
CA VAL A 405 3.64 -2.22 13.42
C VAL A 405 2.93 -1.59 14.62
N LYS A 406 2.11 -2.41 15.27
CA LYS A 406 1.59 -2.13 16.61
C LYS A 406 2.81 -2.01 17.54
N ASN A 407 3.13 -0.81 18.05
CA ASN A 407 3.88 -0.51 19.30
C ASN A 407 5.09 0.45 19.15
N GLN A 408 4.94 1.67 18.65
CA GLN A 408 5.83 2.75 19.10
C GLN A 408 5.12 3.53 20.21
N LYS A 409 5.59 3.38 21.45
CA LYS A 409 5.15 4.20 22.59
C LYS A 409 5.96 5.48 22.53
N ILE A 410 5.30 6.65 22.60
CA ILE A 410 6.01 7.89 22.96
C ILE A 410 6.77 7.64 24.26
N SER A 411 8.05 8.02 24.31
CA SER A 411 8.82 7.80 25.53
C SER A 411 8.13 8.56 26.68
N PRO A 412 8.05 8.01 27.90
CA PRO A 412 7.46 8.71 29.04
C PRO A 412 8.04 10.11 29.25
N VAL A 413 9.30 10.31 28.82
CA VAL A 413 9.99 11.59 28.87
C VAL A 413 9.47 12.57 27.82
N ALA A 414 9.34 12.14 26.56
CA ALA A 414 8.77 12.99 25.52
C ALA A 414 7.33 13.37 25.84
N ALA A 415 6.54 12.44 26.38
CA ALA A 415 5.18 12.73 26.87
C ALA A 415 5.18 13.73 28.03
N TRP A 416 6.06 13.56 29.02
CA TRP A 416 6.16 14.48 30.16
C TRP A 416 6.56 15.88 29.71
N PHE A 417 7.64 16.01 28.94
CA PHE A 417 8.17 17.29 28.45
C PHE A 417 7.14 18.03 27.61
N TYR A 418 6.42 17.30 26.74
CA TYR A 418 5.36 17.85 25.92
C TYR A 418 4.16 18.33 26.76
N THR A 419 3.78 17.59 27.80
CA THR A 419 2.62 17.93 28.64
C THR A 419 2.90 19.16 29.52
N ILE A 420 4.12 19.35 30.03
CA ILE A 420 4.46 20.49 30.91
C ILE A 420 4.84 21.77 30.15
N ALA A 421 5.28 21.65 28.88
CA ALA A 421 5.71 22.77 28.06
C ALA A 421 4.59 23.34 27.16
N SER A 422 3.53 22.56 26.92
CA SER A 422 2.36 23.04 26.19
C SER A 422 1.48 23.91 27.10
N PRO A 423 1.22 25.18 26.75
CA PRO A 423 0.37 26.08 27.54
C PRO A 423 -1.12 25.71 27.50
N TYR A 424 -1.50 24.67 26.75
CA TYR A 424 -2.89 24.22 26.58
C TYR A 424 -3.20 22.90 27.30
N SER A 425 -2.20 22.20 27.82
CA SER A 425 -2.38 21.02 28.67
C SER A 425 -2.81 21.45 30.09
N MET A 426 -4.01 21.96 30.25
CA MET A 426 -4.43 22.52 31.55
C MET A 426 -4.36 21.48 32.67
N LEU A 427 -4.13 21.92 33.92
CA LEU A 427 -4.15 21.08 35.12
C LEU A 427 -5.41 20.20 35.20
N LYS A 428 -6.56 20.72 34.76
CA LYS A 428 -7.84 20.00 34.71
C LYS A 428 -7.86 18.82 33.73
N THR A 429 -7.07 18.86 32.65
CA THR A 429 -7.08 17.86 31.56
C THR A 429 -6.01 16.78 31.71
N CYS A 430 -4.82 17.13 32.19
CA CYS A 430 -3.68 16.21 32.30
C CYS A 430 -3.05 16.13 33.69
N GLY A 431 -3.58 16.87 34.68
CA GLY A 431 -3.19 16.79 36.09
C GLY A 431 -1.82 17.39 36.43
N MET A 432 -1.10 18.00 35.48
CA MET A 432 0.23 18.59 35.71
C MET A 432 0.18 20.12 35.62
N ASP A 433 0.93 20.79 36.50
CA ASP A 433 1.21 22.23 36.41
C ASP A 433 2.14 22.52 35.24
N HIS A 434 1.91 23.63 34.54
CA HIS A 434 2.80 24.08 33.47
C HIS A 434 4.11 24.64 34.03
N CYS A 435 5.22 24.25 33.42
CA CYS A 435 6.53 24.85 33.68
C CYS A 435 6.86 25.83 32.54
N LEU A 436 6.18 26.99 32.51
CA LEU A 436 6.56 28.06 31.59
C LEU A 436 7.71 28.88 32.19
N PRO A 437 8.79 29.15 31.44
CA PRO A 437 9.85 30.03 31.93
C PRO A 437 9.30 31.43 32.16
N ASP A 438 9.43 31.94 33.38
CA ASP A 438 9.00 33.28 33.72
C ASP A 438 9.89 34.36 33.08
N ARG A 439 9.46 35.62 33.22
CA ARG A 439 10.22 36.77 32.68
C ARG A 439 11.65 36.83 33.23
N GLN A 440 11.89 36.38 34.47
CA GLN A 440 13.22 36.35 35.05
C GLN A 440 14.09 35.26 34.41
N ALA A 441 13.55 34.07 34.15
CA ALA A 441 14.21 33.00 33.42
C ALA A 441 14.59 33.46 32.01
N TRP A 442 13.71 34.19 31.32
CA TRP A 442 13.99 34.79 30.00
C TRP A 442 15.04 35.91 30.04
N VAL A 443 14.99 36.81 31.02
CA VAL A 443 15.98 37.89 31.18
C VAL A 443 17.35 37.31 31.54
N LYS A 444 17.37 36.29 32.39
CA LYS A 444 18.58 35.51 32.72
C LYS A 444 19.10 34.84 31.46
N TRP A 445 18.24 34.19 30.66
CA TRP A 445 18.62 33.56 29.39
C TRP A 445 19.19 34.55 28.35
N ARG A 446 18.55 35.71 28.14
CA ARG A 446 19.01 36.74 27.20
C ARG A 446 20.31 37.42 27.65
N SER A 447 20.47 37.68 28.95
CA SER A 447 21.71 38.26 29.50
C SER A 447 22.90 37.29 29.46
N PHE A 448 22.65 35.98 29.35
CA PHE A 448 23.69 34.94 29.28
C PHE A 448 24.26 34.67 27.88
N TYR A 449 23.59 35.06 26.79
CA TYR A 449 24.00 34.74 25.41
C TYR A 449 25.25 35.51 24.91
N GLY A 450 25.68 36.55 25.62
CA GLY A 450 26.73 37.45 25.17
C GLY A 450 28.18 36.97 25.36
N ARG A 451 28.50 36.02 26.26
CA ARG A 451 29.91 35.80 26.68
C ARG A 451 30.42 34.38 27.00
N ALA A 452 29.68 33.27 26.91
CA ALA A 452 30.26 31.95 27.23
C ALA A 452 29.71 30.81 26.36
N ARG A 453 30.43 30.44 25.29
CA ARG A 453 29.92 29.57 24.20
C ARG A 453 30.28 28.08 24.32
N VAL A 454 31.21 27.67 25.17
CA VAL A 454 31.73 26.27 25.15
C VAL A 454 31.31 25.46 26.39
N GLU A 455 31.69 25.88 27.61
CA GLU A 455 31.28 25.21 28.85
C GLU A 455 29.76 25.16 29.02
N LYS A 456 29.07 26.22 28.57
CA LYS A 456 27.62 26.30 28.73
C LYS A 456 26.85 25.64 27.59
N MET A 457 27.48 25.39 26.44
CA MET A 457 26.93 24.47 25.44
C MET A 457 26.94 23.04 25.96
N LYS A 458 27.93 22.69 26.80
CA LYS A 458 27.96 21.43 27.54
C LYS A 458 26.85 21.36 28.59
N LEU A 459 26.63 22.41 29.39
CA LEU A 459 25.50 22.51 30.32
C LEU A 459 24.14 22.56 29.62
N TYR A 460 24.03 23.18 28.43
CA TYR A 460 22.84 23.18 27.60
C TYR A 460 22.56 21.78 27.05
N ASN A 461 23.60 21.12 26.54
CA ASN A 461 23.52 19.73 26.12
C ASN A 461 23.18 18.83 27.31
N GLU A 462 23.66 19.09 28.52
CA GLU A 462 23.30 18.36 29.75
C GLU A 462 21.88 18.66 30.23
N ALA A 463 21.41 19.91 30.20
CA ALA A 463 20.06 20.30 30.60
C ALA A 463 18.98 19.85 29.60
N ALA A 464 19.33 19.71 28.32
CA ALA A 464 18.49 19.10 27.29
C ALA A 464 18.75 17.59 27.13
N ASN A 465 19.82 17.05 27.74
CA ASN A 465 20.08 15.62 27.80
C ASN A 465 19.19 15.02 28.88
N VAL A 466 18.18 14.31 28.40
CA VAL A 466 17.22 13.54 29.20
C VAL A 466 17.89 12.64 30.25
N GLN A 467 19.13 12.18 30.02
CA GLN A 467 19.85 11.35 30.98
C GLN A 467 20.48 12.12 32.15
N ALA A 468 20.67 13.44 32.01
CA ALA A 468 21.32 14.28 33.02
C ALA A 468 20.34 15.08 33.88
N THR A 469 19.05 15.14 33.51
CA THR A 469 18.00 15.78 34.32
C THR A 469 17.29 14.72 35.17
N SER A 470 17.24 14.89 36.50
CA SER A 470 16.51 13.96 37.39
C SER A 470 15.00 14.04 37.13
N LEU A 471 14.48 13.09 36.37
CA LEU A 471 13.06 13.00 36.06
C LEU A 471 12.23 12.72 37.33
N PRO A 472 11.01 13.27 37.44
CA PRO A 472 10.09 12.91 38.52
C PRO A 472 9.82 11.40 38.50
N ARG A 473 10.08 10.73 39.63
CA ARG A 473 9.92 9.28 39.79
C ARG A 473 8.67 8.99 40.61
N GLY A 474 7.84 8.04 40.18
CA GLY A 474 6.73 7.54 41.02
C GLY A 474 5.45 8.39 40.99
N ARG A 475 4.93 8.73 42.18
CA ARG A 475 3.58 9.30 42.43
C ARG A 475 3.37 10.73 41.90
N GLU A 476 4.44 11.39 41.45
CA GLU A 476 4.45 12.78 40.96
C GLU A 476 3.99 12.94 39.50
N ILE A 477 3.91 11.84 38.74
CA ILE A 477 3.23 11.84 37.44
C ILE A 477 1.74 11.60 37.72
N PRO A 478 0.83 12.53 37.40
CA PRO A 478 -0.58 12.38 37.69
C PRO A 478 -1.10 11.11 37.03
N ARG A 479 -1.66 10.23 37.85
CA ARG A 479 -2.55 9.19 37.37
C ARG A 479 -3.83 9.93 36.99
N SER A 480 -3.98 10.37 35.74
CA SER A 480 -5.33 10.66 35.24
C SER A 480 -6.22 9.43 35.51
N ALA A 481 -7.53 9.58 35.62
CA ALA A 481 -8.42 8.44 35.87
C ALA A 481 -8.21 7.28 34.87
N ALA A 482 -7.71 7.56 33.66
CA ALA A 482 -7.29 6.56 32.66
C ALA A 482 -5.77 6.28 32.61
N GLY A 483 -4.92 7.13 33.19
CA GLY A 483 -3.46 7.03 33.24
C GLY A 483 -2.79 7.20 31.87
N ILE A 484 -2.02 8.29 31.69
CA ILE A 484 -1.14 8.56 30.53
C ILE A 484 -0.23 7.35 30.19
N LYS A 485 0.13 6.52 31.19
CA LYS A 485 0.94 5.30 31.01
C LYS A 485 0.23 4.13 30.32
N LYS A 486 -1.11 4.10 30.28
CA LYS A 486 -1.89 3.00 29.68
C LYS A 486 -2.36 3.31 28.26
N THR A 487 -2.51 4.57 27.90
CA THR A 487 -2.91 4.97 26.54
C THR A 487 -1.76 4.70 25.58
N LYS A 488 -1.91 3.68 24.73
CA LYS A 488 -0.97 3.44 23.62
C LYS A 488 -1.20 4.53 22.58
N TRP A 489 -0.44 5.61 22.67
CA TRP A 489 -0.33 6.58 21.59
C TRP A 489 0.18 5.86 20.34
N ARG A 490 -0.62 5.87 19.28
CA ARG A 490 -0.23 5.37 17.96
C ARG A 490 -0.25 6.57 17.03
N LEU A 491 0.73 6.68 16.15
CA LEU A 491 0.62 7.59 15.02
C LEU A 491 -0.66 7.23 14.25
N ALA A 492 -1.47 8.24 13.94
CA ALA A 492 -2.68 8.07 13.16
C ALA A 492 -2.34 7.37 11.83
N GLY A 493 -3.02 6.26 11.55
CA GLY A 493 -2.92 5.60 10.24
C GLY A 493 -3.62 6.43 9.15
N PRO A 494 -3.37 6.18 7.85
CA PRO A 494 -4.09 6.85 6.77
C PRO A 494 -5.60 6.76 6.92
N LEU A 495 -6.12 5.60 7.32
CA LEU A 495 -7.54 5.41 7.61
C LEU A 495 -8.07 6.36 8.69
N SER A 496 -7.25 6.69 9.70
CA SER A 496 -7.62 7.66 10.74
C SER A 496 -7.69 9.07 10.16
N HIS A 497 -6.76 9.43 9.27
CA HIS A 497 -6.81 10.72 8.57
C HIS A 497 -7.99 10.80 7.59
N TYR A 498 -8.33 9.70 6.91
CA TYR A 498 -9.50 9.64 6.03
C TYR A 498 -10.79 9.81 6.83
N LYS A 499 -10.89 9.12 7.97
CA LYS A 499 -12.00 9.27 8.91
C LYS A 499 -12.10 10.67 9.50
N SER A 500 -10.97 11.27 9.89
CA SER A 500 -10.94 12.65 10.39
C SER A 500 -11.39 13.64 9.30
N SER A 501 -10.90 13.47 8.07
CA SER A 501 -11.28 14.31 6.93
C SER A 501 -12.76 14.12 6.55
N SER A 502 -13.27 12.89 6.54
CA SER A 502 -14.67 12.60 6.25
C SER A 502 -15.59 13.07 7.38
N ALA A 503 -15.19 12.94 8.65
CA ALA A 503 -15.92 13.46 9.79
C ALA A 503 -16.06 14.98 9.67
N LEU A 504 -14.97 15.67 9.29
CA LEU A 504 -15.00 17.11 9.09
C LEU A 504 -15.92 17.52 7.94
N LEU A 505 -15.84 16.82 6.81
CA LEU A 505 -16.76 17.03 5.68
C LEU A 505 -18.21 16.84 6.09
N TYR A 506 -18.51 15.80 6.85
CA TYR A 506 -19.84 15.55 7.40
C TYR A 506 -20.30 16.67 8.35
N LEU A 507 -19.44 17.12 9.26
CA LEU A 507 -19.78 18.23 10.16
C LEU A 507 -20.08 19.52 9.37
N LEU A 508 -19.30 19.80 8.31
CA LEU A 508 -19.54 20.97 7.45
C LEU A 508 -20.88 20.89 6.72
N GLU A 509 -21.26 19.70 6.25
CA GLU A 509 -22.50 19.47 5.53
C GLU A 509 -23.72 19.52 6.44
N ASP A 510 -23.68 18.79 7.56
CA ASP A 510 -24.84 18.64 8.46
C ASP A 510 -24.99 19.78 9.48
N GLU A 511 -24.13 20.81 9.39
CA GLU A 511 -24.16 22.01 10.23
C GLU A 511 -25.55 22.69 10.21
N ALA A 512 -26.16 22.75 9.03
CA ALA A 512 -27.45 23.40 8.79
C ALA A 512 -28.61 22.66 9.47
N SER A 513 -28.53 21.32 9.54
CA SER A 513 -29.49 20.47 10.27
C SER A 513 -29.23 20.44 11.78
N GLY A 514 -28.21 21.13 12.28
CA GLY A 514 -27.79 21.01 13.67
C GLY A 514 -27.25 19.61 14.00
N PHE A 515 -26.63 18.93 13.03
CA PHE A 515 -26.04 17.59 13.16
C PHE A 515 -27.05 16.47 13.50
N SER A 516 -28.33 16.66 13.19
CA SER A 516 -29.39 15.68 13.46
C SER A 516 -29.19 14.36 12.71
N ASN A 517 -28.45 14.35 11.61
CA ASN A 517 -28.25 13.17 10.76
C ASN A 517 -27.04 12.32 11.17
N CYS A 518 -26.34 12.66 12.26
CA CYS A 518 -25.11 11.97 12.68
C CYS A 518 -25.30 10.47 12.87
N HIS A 519 -26.44 10.08 13.43
CA HIS A 519 -26.82 8.68 13.67
C HIS A 519 -27.11 7.89 12.38
N ARG A 520 -27.19 8.57 11.24
CA ARG A 520 -27.49 8.00 9.92
C ARG A 520 -26.29 8.04 8.97
N ALA A 521 -25.24 8.78 9.30
CA ALA A 521 -24.06 8.96 8.43
C ALA A 521 -23.37 7.64 8.06
N TRP A 522 -23.49 6.61 8.90
CA TRP A 522 -22.99 5.27 8.63
C TRP A 522 -23.57 4.64 7.35
N ALA A 523 -24.77 5.06 6.92
CA ALA A 523 -25.44 4.54 5.72
C ALA A 523 -24.63 4.84 4.45
N GLY A 524 -23.72 5.82 4.46
CA GLY A 524 -22.76 6.00 3.37
C GLY A 524 -21.91 4.77 3.05
N VAL A 525 -21.82 3.76 3.93
CA VAL A 525 -21.13 2.48 3.69
C VAL A 525 -21.63 1.74 2.43
N PHE A 526 -22.87 2.00 2.01
CA PHE A 526 -23.45 1.39 0.81
C PHE A 526 -23.00 2.08 -0.49
N LEU A 527 -22.33 3.24 -0.41
CA LEU A 527 -21.74 3.92 -1.55
C LEU A 527 -20.35 3.33 -1.86
N GLN A 528 -20.31 2.08 -2.31
CA GLN A 528 -19.04 1.35 -2.47
C GLN A 528 -18.20 1.92 -3.62
N CYS A 529 -16.87 1.82 -3.49
CA CYS A 529 -15.93 2.27 -4.51
C CYS A 529 -16.15 1.48 -5.82
N GLY A 530 -16.14 2.17 -6.96
CA GLY A 530 -16.35 1.56 -8.28
C GLY A 530 -17.81 1.36 -8.69
N GLN A 531 -18.77 1.75 -7.84
CA GLN A 531 -20.20 1.69 -8.14
C GLN A 531 -20.73 3.06 -8.61
N PHE A 532 -21.84 3.00 -9.35
CA PHE A 532 -22.48 4.16 -9.95
C PHE A 532 -23.76 4.50 -9.19
N PHE A 533 -23.97 5.79 -8.94
CA PHE A 533 -25.13 6.30 -8.21
C PHE A 533 -25.72 7.49 -8.94
N PHE A 534 -27.04 7.62 -8.87
CA PHE A 534 -27.77 8.73 -9.45
C PHE A 534 -28.39 9.57 -8.32
N HIS A 535 -28.04 10.85 -8.28
CA HIS A 535 -28.64 11.81 -7.36
C HIS A 535 -29.96 12.30 -7.95
N LYS A 536 -31.09 11.88 -7.37
CA LYS A 536 -32.42 12.16 -7.92
C LYS A 536 -32.72 13.66 -8.02
N GLU A 537 -32.39 14.42 -6.98
CA GLU A 537 -32.67 15.87 -6.94
C GLU A 537 -31.77 16.70 -7.86
N GLN A 538 -30.49 16.31 -8.02
CA GLN A 538 -29.52 17.02 -8.86
C GLN A 538 -29.51 16.50 -10.31
N ASN A 539 -30.25 15.42 -10.60
CA ASN A 539 -30.27 14.73 -11.89
C ASN A 539 -28.85 14.40 -12.40
N GLN A 540 -28.02 13.85 -11.53
CA GLN A 540 -26.59 13.67 -11.78
C GLN A 540 -26.14 12.23 -11.51
N CYS A 541 -25.37 11.64 -12.45
CA CYS A 541 -24.72 10.36 -12.25
C CYS A 541 -23.31 10.56 -11.69
N VAL A 542 -22.95 9.77 -10.68
CA VAL A 542 -21.70 9.88 -9.92
C VAL A 542 -21.07 8.51 -9.77
N LEU A 543 -19.78 8.39 -10.10
CA LEU A 543 -18.95 7.24 -9.79
C LEU A 543 -18.42 7.36 -8.36
N SER A 544 -18.77 6.43 -7.48
CA SER A 544 -18.26 6.43 -6.12
C SER A 544 -16.78 6.02 -6.07
N LEU A 545 -16.00 6.84 -5.37
CA LEU A 545 -14.62 6.59 -4.95
C LEU A 545 -14.56 6.05 -3.50
N GLY A 546 -15.66 5.51 -3.00
CA GLY A 546 -15.74 4.79 -1.74
C GLY A 546 -16.00 5.63 -0.50
N PHE A 547 -16.39 4.94 0.57
CA PHE A 547 -16.79 5.49 1.86
C PHE A 547 -15.69 5.34 2.91
N ASN A 548 -15.44 6.39 3.71
CA ASN A 548 -14.46 6.38 4.79
C ASN A 548 -15.04 6.89 6.13
N GLY A 549 -16.18 6.33 6.56
CA GLY A 549 -16.70 6.47 7.92
C GLY A 549 -17.87 7.44 8.07
N TRP A 550 -17.82 8.58 7.39
CA TRP A 550 -18.83 9.65 7.53
C TRP A 550 -19.41 10.14 6.21
N CYS A 551 -18.64 10.06 5.14
CA CYS A 551 -19.08 10.36 3.78
C CYS A 551 -18.37 9.45 2.78
N ALA A 552 -18.95 9.35 1.59
CA ALA A 552 -18.23 8.85 0.42
C ALA A 552 -17.77 10.03 -0.43
N LEU A 553 -16.81 9.79 -1.31
CA LEU A 553 -16.47 10.73 -2.37
C LEU A 553 -16.90 10.14 -3.69
N GLY A 554 -17.21 10.99 -4.66
CA GLY A 554 -17.55 10.57 -6.00
C GLY A 554 -17.03 11.51 -7.07
N VAL A 555 -17.04 11.04 -8.30
CA VAL A 555 -16.72 11.81 -9.50
C VAL A 555 -17.96 11.89 -10.38
N GLU A 556 -18.34 13.11 -10.72
CA GLU A 556 -19.45 13.37 -11.62
C GLU A 556 -19.17 12.83 -13.02
N LEU A 557 -20.16 12.14 -13.59
CA LEU A 557 -20.09 11.54 -14.91
C LEU A 557 -20.89 12.34 -15.94
N GLU A 558 -20.61 12.10 -17.21
CA GLU A 558 -21.39 12.62 -18.33
C GLU A 558 -22.38 11.56 -18.79
N CYS A 559 -23.69 11.88 -18.76
CA CYS A 559 -24.73 11.04 -19.33
C CYS A 559 -24.99 11.42 -20.79
N VAL A 560 -24.96 10.45 -21.70
CA VAL A 560 -25.18 10.65 -23.13
C VAL A 560 -26.30 9.72 -23.61
N GLN A 561 -27.31 10.27 -24.28
CA GLN A 561 -28.41 9.48 -24.85
C GLN A 561 -28.16 9.27 -26.34
N LEU A 562 -28.04 8.01 -26.77
CA LEU A 562 -27.78 7.64 -28.17
C LEU A 562 -28.72 6.50 -28.58
N ARG A 563 -29.47 6.70 -29.67
CA ARG A 563 -30.34 5.69 -30.29
C ARG A 563 -31.31 5.01 -29.30
N GLY A 564 -31.86 5.79 -28.37
CA GLY A 564 -32.79 5.30 -27.34
C GLY A 564 -32.16 4.59 -26.15
N LYS A 565 -30.83 4.41 -26.14
CA LYS A 565 -30.05 3.92 -25.00
C LYS A 565 -29.36 5.08 -24.30
N GLU A 566 -29.07 4.91 -23.01
CA GLU A 566 -28.34 5.88 -22.22
C GLU A 566 -26.99 5.32 -21.80
N TYR A 567 -25.96 6.14 -21.90
CA TYR A 567 -24.59 5.80 -21.59
C TYR A 567 -24.05 6.77 -20.54
N VAL A 568 -23.13 6.31 -19.71
CA VAL A 568 -22.27 7.18 -18.90
C VAL A 568 -20.81 7.03 -19.29
N THR A 569 -20.10 8.16 -19.29
CA THR A 569 -18.66 8.24 -19.53
C THR A 569 -18.01 9.20 -18.55
N LEU A 570 -16.69 9.11 -18.43
CA LEU A 570 -15.89 10.10 -17.72
C LEU A 570 -15.82 11.38 -18.58
N LYS A 571 -16.14 12.53 -17.99
CA LYS A 571 -16.12 13.83 -18.70
C LYS A 571 -14.76 14.03 -19.38
N HIS A 572 -14.73 14.49 -20.63
CA HIS A 572 -13.45 14.80 -21.26
C HIS A 572 -12.77 16.00 -20.56
N GLY A 573 -11.49 15.89 -20.21
CA GLY A 573 -10.75 16.98 -19.57
C GLY A 573 -11.17 17.27 -18.12
N LEU A 574 -11.44 16.22 -17.33
CA LEU A 574 -11.75 16.31 -15.90
C LEU A 574 -10.80 17.27 -15.17
N ARG A 575 -11.32 18.44 -14.79
CA ARG A 575 -10.69 19.30 -13.80
C ARG A 575 -11.16 18.84 -12.43
N ALA A 576 -10.23 18.39 -11.59
CA ALA A 576 -10.57 17.79 -10.30
C ALA A 576 -11.47 18.64 -9.40
N ARG A 577 -11.37 19.96 -9.53
CA ARG A 577 -12.13 20.91 -8.72
C ARG A 577 -13.61 20.95 -9.07
N GLU A 578 -13.97 20.59 -10.29
CA GLU A 578 -15.33 20.73 -10.82
C GLU A 578 -16.10 19.41 -10.80
N CYS A 579 -15.40 18.28 -10.67
CA CYS A 579 -16.02 16.96 -10.82
C CYS A 579 -16.02 16.10 -9.54
N ILE A 580 -15.27 16.49 -8.49
CA ILE A 580 -15.24 15.72 -7.24
C ILE A 580 -16.32 16.23 -6.29
N THR A 581 -17.20 15.34 -5.87
CA THR A 581 -18.30 15.64 -4.96
C THR A 581 -18.24 14.77 -3.71
N ALA A 582 -18.67 15.33 -2.58
CA ALA A 582 -18.89 14.56 -1.36
C ALA A 582 -20.31 13.98 -1.39
N MET A 583 -20.43 12.68 -1.16
CA MET A 583 -21.70 11.96 -1.21
C MET A 583 -22.15 11.63 0.21
N PHE A 584 -23.34 12.10 0.56
CA PHE A 584 -23.98 11.85 1.85
C PHE A 584 -25.27 11.06 1.63
N HIS A 585 -25.38 9.93 2.31
CA HIS A 585 -26.54 9.06 2.25
C HIS A 585 -27.02 8.82 3.66
N PHE A 586 -28.22 9.35 3.97
CA PHE A 586 -28.80 9.31 5.32
C PHE A 586 -30.07 8.46 5.39
N ASP A 587 -30.61 7.97 4.27
CA ASP A 587 -31.86 7.22 4.26
C ASP A 587 -31.78 5.96 3.40
N LEU A 588 -32.01 4.81 4.02
CA LEU A 588 -31.97 3.50 3.37
C LEU A 588 -33.30 3.07 2.77
N ALA A 589 -34.40 3.76 3.10
CA ALA A 589 -35.68 3.44 2.52
C ALA A 589 -35.68 3.78 1.02
N HIS A 590 -36.19 2.86 0.21
CA HIS A 590 -36.12 2.92 -1.25
C HIS A 590 -36.77 4.21 -1.81
N GLU A 591 -37.94 4.55 -1.29
CA GLU A 591 -38.78 5.64 -1.80
C GLU A 591 -38.21 7.04 -1.46
N SER A 592 -37.64 7.19 -0.26
CA SER A 592 -37.15 8.48 0.26
C SER A 592 -35.66 8.73 0.07
N SER A 593 -34.90 7.72 -0.40
CA SER A 593 -33.48 7.90 -0.69
C SER A 593 -33.25 8.91 -1.81
N THR A 594 -32.41 9.92 -1.55
CA THR A 594 -31.91 10.90 -2.52
C THR A 594 -31.02 10.27 -3.61
N TRP A 595 -30.44 9.12 -3.29
CA TRP A 595 -29.57 8.35 -4.18
C TRP A 595 -30.27 7.08 -4.65
N SER A 596 -30.11 6.75 -5.92
CA SER A 596 -30.40 5.42 -6.45
C SER A 596 -29.12 4.79 -7.01
N SER A 597 -29.03 3.46 -6.96
CA SER A 597 -27.94 2.74 -7.60
C SER A 597 -28.20 2.67 -9.10
N VAL A 598 -27.14 2.85 -9.89
CA VAL A 598 -27.20 2.77 -11.34
C VAL A 598 -26.57 1.44 -11.77
N LYS A 599 -27.38 0.57 -12.36
CA LYS A 599 -26.89 -0.67 -12.96
C LYS A 599 -26.34 -0.35 -14.33
N VAL A 600 -25.10 -0.73 -14.55
CA VAL A 600 -24.40 -0.44 -15.80
C VAL A 600 -23.76 -1.69 -16.39
N LYS A 601 -23.62 -1.72 -17.72
CA LYS A 601 -22.84 -2.70 -18.47
C LYS A 601 -21.60 -2.00 -19.02
N LEU A 602 -20.41 -2.45 -18.65
CA LEU A 602 -19.15 -1.91 -19.17
C LEU A 602 -18.99 -2.31 -20.65
N LEU A 603 -18.60 -1.35 -21.49
CA LEU A 603 -18.39 -1.55 -22.91
C LEU A 603 -16.91 -1.29 -23.29
N PRO A 604 -16.16 -2.32 -23.76
CA PRO A 604 -14.82 -2.13 -24.31
C PRO A 604 -14.86 -1.41 -25.67
N PRO A 605 -13.72 -0.96 -26.23
CA PRO A 605 -13.68 -0.17 -27.46
C PRO A 605 -14.49 -0.73 -28.64
N ALA A 606 -14.39 -2.03 -28.92
CA ALA A 606 -15.13 -2.71 -29.99
C ALA A 606 -16.66 -2.65 -29.83
N CYS A 607 -17.16 -2.45 -28.60
CA CYS A 607 -18.59 -2.38 -28.28
C CYS A 607 -19.13 -0.94 -28.28
N LEU A 608 -18.27 0.07 -28.47
CA LEU A 608 -18.70 1.47 -28.35
C LEU A 608 -19.45 1.94 -29.60
N PRO A 609 -20.58 2.65 -29.44
CA PRO A 609 -21.14 3.46 -30.52
C PRO A 609 -20.11 4.43 -31.08
N ARG A 610 -20.19 4.72 -32.39
CA ARG A 610 -19.25 5.61 -33.10
C ARG A 610 -19.06 6.95 -32.40
N GLU A 611 -20.13 7.49 -31.84
CA GLU A 611 -20.17 8.78 -31.15
C GLU A 611 -19.41 8.76 -29.80
N LEU A 612 -19.17 7.57 -29.24
CA LEU A 612 -18.45 7.37 -27.98
C LEU A 612 -17.02 6.84 -28.16
N VAL A 613 -16.56 6.55 -29.38
CA VAL A 613 -15.21 6.00 -29.65
C VAL A 613 -14.07 6.90 -29.16
N GLN A 614 -14.33 8.20 -29.01
CA GLN A 614 -13.38 9.14 -28.42
C GLN A 614 -13.10 8.87 -26.93
N PHE A 615 -14.00 8.16 -26.26
CA PHE A 615 -13.81 7.65 -24.91
C PHE A 615 -13.33 6.20 -25.05
N GLY A 616 -12.21 5.85 -24.43
CA GLY A 616 -11.65 4.50 -24.54
C GLY A 616 -12.57 3.40 -24.00
N MET A 617 -13.48 3.76 -23.09
CA MET A 617 -14.55 2.91 -22.58
C MET A 617 -15.79 3.76 -22.27
N ALA A 618 -16.95 3.12 -22.18
CA ALA A 618 -18.18 3.71 -21.69
C ALA A 618 -19.00 2.66 -20.94
N PHE A 619 -20.08 3.10 -20.28
CA PHE A 619 -20.99 2.19 -19.61
C PHE A 619 -22.42 2.41 -20.11
N GLU A 620 -23.07 1.36 -20.59
CA GLU A 620 -24.51 1.38 -20.91
C GLU A 620 -25.30 1.33 -19.61
N ILE A 621 -26.20 2.29 -19.40
CA ILE A 621 -27.08 2.32 -18.24
C ILE A 621 -28.24 1.35 -18.48
N LEU A 622 -28.32 0.30 -17.66
CA LEU A 622 -29.40 -0.68 -17.68
C LEU A 622 -30.59 -0.23 -16.83
N SER A 623 -30.33 0.44 -15.71
CA SER A 623 -31.37 0.99 -14.83
C SER A 623 -30.79 2.08 -13.93
N LYS A 624 -31.55 3.15 -13.68
CA LYS A 624 -31.23 4.22 -12.73
C LYS A 624 -31.99 4.15 -11.41
N ASP A 625 -32.96 3.26 -11.30
CA ASP A 625 -33.89 3.18 -10.17
C ASP A 625 -33.50 2.05 -9.21
N GLY A 626 -32.21 1.68 -9.18
CA GLY A 626 -31.70 0.65 -8.29
C GLY A 626 -31.81 1.07 -6.83
N TRP A 627 -32.24 0.16 -5.97
CA TRP A 627 -32.24 0.39 -4.53
C TRP A 627 -30.82 0.20 -3.99
N VAL A 628 -30.20 1.29 -3.52
CA VAL A 628 -28.81 1.33 -3.00
C VAL A 628 -28.51 0.20 -2.02
N LEU A 629 -29.40 -0.04 -1.04
CA LEU A 629 -29.21 -1.12 -0.07
C LEU A 629 -29.25 -2.51 -0.73
N ARG A 630 -30.22 -2.74 -1.63
CA ARG A 630 -30.36 -4.03 -2.33
C ARG A 630 -29.13 -4.34 -3.17
N ASP A 631 -28.68 -3.38 -3.97
CA ASP A 631 -27.54 -3.58 -4.88
C ASP A 631 -26.20 -3.69 -4.12
N ALA A 632 -26.04 -2.98 -3.00
CA ALA A 632 -24.87 -3.14 -2.14
C ALA A 632 -24.83 -4.51 -1.42
N LEU A 633 -25.98 -5.05 -0.98
CA LEU A 633 -26.07 -6.40 -0.41
C LEU A 633 -25.77 -7.47 -1.46
N ALA A 634 -26.29 -7.29 -2.68
CA ALA A 634 -25.96 -8.15 -3.82
C ALA A 634 -24.46 -8.13 -4.16
N SER A 635 -23.81 -6.99 -3.95
CA SER A 635 -22.35 -6.80 -4.09
C SER A 635 -21.54 -7.24 -2.86
N HIS A 636 -22.17 -7.97 -1.93
CA HIS A 636 -21.54 -8.55 -0.74
C HIS A 636 -20.89 -7.52 0.20
N VAL A 637 -21.53 -6.36 0.40
CA VAL A 637 -21.07 -5.34 1.35
C VAL A 637 -20.88 -5.94 2.76
N LYS A 638 -19.74 -5.63 3.37
CA LYS A 638 -19.41 -6.09 4.73
C LYS A 638 -19.91 -5.10 5.76
N LEU A 639 -20.97 -5.49 6.48
CA LEU A 639 -21.53 -4.70 7.57
C LEU A 639 -21.11 -5.26 8.92
N ASN A 640 -20.96 -4.41 9.93
CA ASN A 640 -20.84 -4.82 11.33
C ASN A 640 -22.24 -5.06 11.95
N VAL A 641 -22.31 -5.55 13.19
CA VAL A 641 -23.61 -5.90 13.83
C VAL A 641 -24.48 -4.66 14.06
N GLU A 642 -23.88 -3.54 14.43
CA GLU A 642 -24.60 -2.28 14.67
C GLU A 642 -25.23 -1.75 13.37
N GLN A 643 -24.46 -1.72 12.27
CA GLN A 643 -24.95 -1.36 10.94
C GLN A 643 -26.04 -2.30 10.45
N LEU A 644 -25.93 -3.61 10.71
CA LEU A 644 -26.97 -4.58 10.37
C LEU A 644 -28.26 -4.32 11.15
N GLN A 645 -28.16 -4.01 12.45
CA GLN A 645 -29.31 -3.66 13.29
C GLN A 645 -29.98 -2.38 12.77
N GLN A 646 -29.20 -1.34 12.47
CA GLN A 646 -29.72 -0.08 11.95
C GLN A 646 -30.33 -0.25 10.55
N ALA A 647 -29.73 -1.07 9.68
CA ALA A 647 -30.30 -1.42 8.38
C ALA A 647 -31.64 -2.15 8.52
N CYS A 648 -31.72 -3.16 9.41
CA CYS A 648 -32.96 -3.87 9.72
C CYS A 648 -34.03 -2.91 10.23
N GLN A 649 -33.67 -1.97 11.10
CA GLN A 649 -34.60 -0.97 11.62
C GLN A 649 -35.10 -0.04 10.51
N ALA A 650 -34.21 0.43 9.64
CA ALA A 650 -34.56 1.33 8.55
C ALA A 650 -35.53 0.70 7.54
N VAL A 651 -35.33 -0.58 7.21
CA VAL A 651 -36.25 -1.32 6.30
C VAL A 651 -37.42 -1.98 7.02
N LYS A 652 -37.55 -1.79 8.34
CA LYS A 652 -38.56 -2.43 9.19
C LYS A 652 -38.56 -3.97 9.06
N ALA A 653 -37.38 -4.57 8.97
CA ALA A 653 -37.22 -6.02 8.89
C ALA A 653 -37.79 -6.71 10.14
N VAL A 654 -38.51 -7.81 9.92
CA VAL A 654 -39.06 -8.62 11.01
C VAL A 654 -37.95 -9.46 11.64
N LEU A 655 -37.46 -9.01 12.80
CA LEU A 655 -36.48 -9.74 13.60
C LEU A 655 -37.15 -10.91 14.36
N PRO A 656 -36.41 -11.98 14.69
CA PRO A 656 -36.91 -13.03 15.57
C PRO A 656 -37.37 -12.45 16.91
N GLU A 657 -38.45 -12.99 17.46
CA GLU A 657 -38.93 -12.60 18.80
C GLU A 657 -37.82 -12.82 19.85
N LYS A 658 -37.87 -12.02 20.93
CA LYS A 658 -36.91 -12.13 22.03
C LYS A 658 -36.94 -13.55 22.61
N GLY A 659 -35.78 -14.22 22.62
CA GLY A 659 -35.65 -15.62 23.05
C GLY A 659 -35.70 -16.65 21.91
N LYS A 660 -35.94 -16.24 20.67
CA LYS A 660 -35.92 -17.10 19.47
C LYS A 660 -34.74 -16.84 18.53
N GLY A 661 -33.79 -15.97 18.92
CA GLY A 661 -32.56 -15.74 18.15
C GLY A 661 -31.65 -16.98 18.15
N SER A 662 -30.72 -17.06 17.20
CA SER A 662 -29.80 -18.20 17.07
C SER A 662 -28.62 -18.18 18.05
N GLY A 663 -28.49 -17.13 18.88
CA GLY A 663 -27.49 -17.02 19.93
C GLY A 663 -27.84 -17.75 21.22
N ALA A 664 -26.88 -17.79 22.15
CA ALA A 664 -27.09 -18.32 23.49
C ALA A 664 -28.29 -17.63 24.18
N ASN A 665 -29.13 -18.42 24.85
CA ASN A 665 -30.37 -17.96 25.50
C ASN A 665 -31.35 -17.26 24.55
N GLY A 666 -31.31 -17.58 23.25
CA GLY A 666 -32.20 -16.99 22.26
C GLY A 666 -31.87 -15.54 21.92
N GLY A 667 -30.63 -15.12 22.16
CA GLY A 667 -30.12 -13.81 21.77
C GLY A 667 -30.02 -13.65 20.26
N ILE A 668 -30.33 -12.46 19.75
CA ILE A 668 -30.20 -12.15 18.32
C ILE A 668 -28.72 -11.97 17.98
N THR A 669 -28.24 -12.71 16.99
CA THR A 669 -26.85 -12.68 16.52
C THR A 669 -26.74 -12.10 15.11
N ARG A 670 -25.51 -11.91 14.63
CA ARG A 670 -25.23 -11.46 13.25
C ARG A 670 -26.00 -12.28 12.19
N PRO A 671 -26.00 -13.63 12.20
CA PRO A 671 -26.83 -14.45 11.32
C PRO A 671 -28.30 -14.04 11.28
N ASP A 672 -28.90 -13.76 12.44
CA ASP A 672 -30.33 -13.43 12.53
C ASP A 672 -30.62 -12.09 11.85
N PHE A 673 -29.78 -11.08 12.09
CA PHE A 673 -29.90 -9.79 11.42
C PHE A 673 -29.73 -9.93 9.90
N VAL A 674 -28.73 -10.68 9.43
CA VAL A 674 -28.52 -10.88 7.99
C VAL A 674 -29.73 -11.57 7.35
N ARG A 675 -30.26 -12.64 7.96
CA ARG A 675 -31.45 -13.33 7.43
C ARG A 675 -32.67 -12.43 7.40
N ALA A 676 -32.93 -11.69 8.47
CA ALA A 676 -34.06 -10.77 8.54
C ALA A 676 -33.94 -9.66 7.49
N LEU A 677 -32.74 -9.10 7.33
CA LEU A 677 -32.44 -8.08 6.33
C LEU A 677 -32.65 -8.61 4.91
N LEU A 678 -32.05 -9.76 4.57
CA LEU A 678 -32.18 -10.37 3.24
C LEU A 678 -33.64 -10.74 2.93
N LYS A 679 -34.39 -11.27 3.89
CA LYS A 679 -35.81 -11.57 3.71
C LYS A 679 -36.64 -10.30 3.45
N SER A 680 -36.29 -9.18 4.08
CA SER A 680 -36.98 -7.91 3.92
C SER A 680 -36.62 -7.19 2.61
N VAL A 681 -35.36 -7.28 2.18
CA VAL A 681 -34.85 -6.59 0.99
C VAL A 681 -35.08 -7.39 -0.30
N PHE A 682 -35.10 -8.71 -0.20
CA PHE A 682 -35.30 -9.65 -1.31
C PHE A 682 -36.50 -10.58 -1.02
N PRO A 683 -37.73 -10.04 -0.87
CA PRO A 683 -38.90 -10.85 -0.53
C PRO A 683 -39.23 -11.86 -1.62
N ASP A 684 -39.11 -11.44 -2.89
CA ASP A 684 -39.54 -12.18 -4.08
C ASP A 684 -38.45 -13.08 -4.70
N ASP A 685 -37.19 -12.90 -4.29
CA ASP A 685 -36.08 -13.70 -4.82
C ASP A 685 -36.06 -15.12 -4.21
N ALA A 686 -35.53 -16.07 -4.98
CA ALA A 686 -35.44 -17.47 -4.58
C ALA A 686 -34.65 -17.66 -3.28
N GLN A 687 -35.05 -18.64 -2.46
CA GLN A 687 -34.38 -18.93 -1.19
C GLN A 687 -32.90 -19.28 -1.39
N GLU A 688 -32.57 -19.99 -2.47
CA GLU A 688 -31.19 -20.35 -2.84
C GLU A 688 -30.30 -19.11 -3.02
N TYR A 689 -30.79 -18.10 -3.75
CA TYR A 689 -30.08 -16.83 -3.93
C TYR A 689 -29.88 -16.09 -2.60
N ARG A 690 -30.90 -16.07 -1.73
CA ARG A 690 -30.76 -15.49 -0.37
C ARG A 690 -29.74 -16.25 0.48
N ASP A 691 -29.66 -17.57 0.34
CA ASP A 691 -28.69 -18.40 1.08
C ASP A 691 -27.26 -18.18 0.56
N GLU A 692 -27.08 -17.94 -0.74
CA GLU A 692 -25.81 -17.51 -1.33
C GLU A 692 -25.36 -16.14 -0.79
N LEU A 693 -26.25 -15.15 -0.81
CA LEU A 693 -25.98 -13.83 -0.23
C LEU A 693 -25.67 -13.92 1.27
N PHE A 694 -26.43 -14.73 2.00
CA PHE A 694 -26.19 -14.99 3.41
C PHE A 694 -24.78 -15.55 3.64
N LYS A 695 -24.36 -16.56 2.86
CA LYS A 695 -23.02 -17.17 2.94
C LYS A 695 -21.93 -16.14 2.63
N ALA A 696 -22.13 -15.29 1.62
CA ALA A 696 -21.19 -14.24 1.26
C ALA A 696 -21.04 -13.18 2.37
N MET A 697 -22.16 -12.69 2.93
CA MET A 697 -22.18 -11.67 4.00
C MET A 697 -21.69 -12.15 5.36
N MET A 698 -21.88 -13.43 5.66
CA MET A 698 -21.31 -14.06 6.86
C MET A 698 -19.79 -14.16 6.77
N GLY A 699 -19.24 -14.09 5.56
CA GLY A 699 -17.83 -14.28 5.27
C GLY A 699 -17.43 -15.71 5.60
N ASN A 700 -17.26 -16.57 4.60
CA ASN A 700 -16.60 -17.85 4.85
C ASN A 700 -15.26 -17.55 5.53
N LYS A 701 -15.06 -18.11 6.73
CA LYS A 701 -13.97 -17.78 7.68
C LYS A 701 -12.54 -17.94 7.14
N LYS A 702 -12.37 -18.32 5.87
CA LYS A 702 -11.09 -18.43 5.20
C LYS A 702 -11.19 -17.75 3.83
N GLN A 703 -10.85 -16.46 3.78
CA GLN A 703 -10.11 -16.03 2.60
C GLN A 703 -8.83 -16.86 2.65
N THR A 704 -8.72 -17.86 1.78
CA THR A 704 -7.45 -18.53 1.55
C THR A 704 -6.45 -17.44 1.21
N VAL A 705 -5.54 -17.17 2.14
CA VAL A 705 -4.45 -16.24 1.89
C VAL A 705 -3.65 -16.91 0.79
N ASP A 706 -3.52 -16.24 -0.34
CA ASP A 706 -2.81 -16.78 -1.50
C ASP A 706 -1.41 -17.21 -1.06
N VAL A 707 -1.14 -18.52 -1.11
CA VAL A 707 0.12 -19.11 -0.66
C VAL A 707 1.31 -18.51 -1.44
N ALA A 708 1.08 -18.02 -2.66
CA ALA A 708 2.07 -17.29 -3.43
C ALA A 708 2.42 -15.92 -2.81
N VAL A 709 1.44 -15.18 -2.30
CA VAL A 709 1.64 -13.90 -1.60
C VAL A 709 2.37 -14.13 -0.28
N VAL A 710 2.04 -15.21 0.43
CA VAL A 710 2.73 -15.67 1.64
C VAL A 710 4.20 -16.03 1.37
N ALA A 711 4.45 -16.81 0.32
CA ALA A 711 5.78 -17.23 -0.07
C ALA A 711 6.62 -16.00 -0.47
N ALA A 712 6.06 -15.07 -1.25
CA ALA A 712 6.71 -13.81 -1.61
C ALA A 712 7.07 -12.96 -0.38
N ILE A 713 6.20 -12.93 0.65
CA ILE A 713 6.48 -12.25 1.92
C ILE A 713 7.60 -12.94 2.71
N SER A 714 7.67 -14.27 2.66
CA SER A 714 8.72 -15.06 3.33
C SER A 714 10.11 -14.89 2.71
N GLU A 715 10.18 -14.31 1.51
CA GLU A 715 11.41 -14.06 0.76
C GLU A 715 11.85 -12.59 0.74
N LEU A 716 11.12 -11.70 1.42
CA LEU A 716 11.62 -10.36 1.72
C LEU A 716 12.98 -10.46 2.44
N ASP A 717 13.84 -9.46 2.33
CA ASP A 717 15.13 -9.50 3.04
C ASP A 717 14.93 -9.55 4.57
N PRO A 718 15.92 -10.02 5.35
CA PRO A 718 15.78 -10.20 6.79
C PRO A 718 15.36 -8.94 7.56
N GLU A 719 15.69 -7.73 7.09
CA GLU A 719 15.23 -6.48 7.72
C GLU A 719 13.73 -6.29 7.52
N ASN A 720 13.21 -6.53 6.31
CA ASN A 720 11.78 -6.48 6.01
C ASN A 720 11.00 -7.67 6.63
N GLN A 721 11.61 -8.86 6.77
CA GLN A 721 10.98 -9.98 7.48
C GLN A 721 10.84 -9.74 8.98
N GLN A 722 11.74 -8.95 9.57
CA GLN A 722 11.73 -8.62 10.99
C GLN A 722 10.71 -7.53 11.35
N GLU A 723 10.14 -6.82 10.37
CA GLU A 723 9.02 -5.91 10.61
C GLU A 723 7.79 -6.67 11.11
N SER A 724 7.17 -6.19 12.19
CA SER A 724 6.13 -6.94 12.90
C SER A 724 4.85 -7.21 12.09
N ALA A 725 4.63 -6.47 10.99
CA ALA A 725 3.53 -6.70 10.06
C ALA A 725 3.75 -7.99 9.25
N PHE A 726 4.96 -8.16 8.69
CA PHE A 726 5.35 -9.37 7.99
C PHE A 726 5.61 -10.53 8.93
N LYS A 727 6.11 -10.30 10.15
CA LYS A 727 6.22 -11.36 11.17
C LYS A 727 4.86 -11.98 11.52
N LYS A 728 3.79 -11.17 11.62
CA LYS A 728 2.43 -11.68 11.87
C LYS A 728 1.80 -12.32 10.65
N MET A 729 2.06 -11.78 9.46
CA MET A 729 1.58 -12.38 8.22
C MET A 729 2.29 -13.71 7.96
N LYS A 730 3.61 -13.76 8.19
CA LYS A 730 4.44 -14.97 8.19
C LYS A 730 4.03 -15.95 9.29
N GLN A 731 3.78 -15.52 10.54
CA GLN A 731 3.27 -16.40 11.60
C GLN A 731 1.90 -16.95 11.26
N ARG A 732 0.97 -16.11 10.79
CA ARG A 732 -0.37 -16.54 10.38
C ARG A 732 -0.30 -17.48 9.19
N ALA A 733 0.63 -17.25 8.28
CA ALA A 733 0.79 -18.08 7.11
C ALA A 733 1.57 -19.36 7.37
N MET A 734 2.52 -19.35 8.32
CA MET A 734 3.11 -20.56 8.89
C MET A 734 2.06 -21.34 9.67
N GLN A 735 1.17 -20.69 10.42
CA GLN A 735 0.01 -21.33 11.04
C GLN A 735 -0.93 -21.95 10.01
N MET A 736 -1.25 -21.23 8.92
CA MET A 736 -2.10 -21.77 7.85
C MET A 736 -1.41 -22.92 7.11
N PHE A 737 -0.10 -22.80 6.87
CA PHE A 737 0.72 -23.87 6.29
C PHE A 737 0.82 -25.07 7.23
N GLU A 738 0.97 -24.85 8.54
CA GLU A 738 0.94 -25.88 9.57
C GLU A 738 -0.46 -26.53 9.64
N GLU A 739 -1.54 -25.76 9.57
CA GLU A 739 -2.92 -26.25 9.52
C GLU A 739 -3.20 -27.08 8.24
N GLU A 740 -2.55 -26.76 7.12
CA GLU A 740 -2.73 -27.41 5.82
C GLU A 740 -1.82 -28.64 5.64
N VAL A 741 -0.59 -28.60 6.16
CA VAL A 741 0.39 -29.71 6.13
C VAL A 741 0.14 -30.73 7.23
N TYR A 742 -0.21 -30.28 8.45
CA TYR A 742 -0.48 -31.16 9.59
C TYR A 742 -1.99 -31.47 9.77
N GLY A 743 -2.86 -30.80 9.00
CA GLY A 743 -4.31 -30.97 8.99
C GLY A 743 -5.02 -30.38 10.21
N GLU A 744 -6.07 -29.56 9.98
CA GLU A 744 -6.96 -29.03 11.04
C GLU A 744 -7.48 -30.12 12.00
N GLY A 745 -7.58 -31.35 11.53
CA GLY A 745 -8.10 -32.49 12.29
C GLY A 745 -7.27 -32.88 13.52
N VAL A 746 -5.95 -32.63 13.54
CA VAL A 746 -5.10 -33.12 14.63
C VAL A 746 -5.15 -32.21 15.84
N GLN A 747 -4.92 -30.90 15.69
CA GLN A 747 -4.98 -29.96 16.82
C GLN A 747 -6.41 -29.68 17.29
N GLN A 748 -7.35 -29.51 16.35
CA GLN A 748 -8.75 -29.25 16.68
C GLN A 748 -9.44 -30.53 17.17
N GLY A 749 -9.03 -31.71 16.67
CA GLY A 749 -9.44 -33.01 17.20
C GLY A 749 -8.91 -33.27 18.62
N LEU A 750 -7.68 -32.84 18.92
CA LEU A 750 -7.11 -32.95 20.27
C LEU A 750 -7.78 -32.03 21.28
N SER A 751 -7.96 -30.75 20.94
CA SER A 751 -8.67 -29.79 21.80
C SER A 751 -10.12 -30.24 22.01
N ASN A 752 -10.81 -30.65 20.94
CA ASN A 752 -12.20 -31.12 21.05
C ASN A 752 -12.31 -32.46 21.81
N LYS A 753 -11.31 -33.36 21.75
CA LYS A 753 -11.29 -34.59 22.57
C LYS A 753 -11.03 -34.27 24.05
N LEU A 754 -10.10 -33.37 24.34
CA LEU A 754 -9.78 -32.93 25.71
C LEU A 754 -10.94 -32.14 26.35
N ASP A 755 -11.66 -31.33 25.57
CA ASP A 755 -12.78 -30.50 26.06
C ASP A 755 -14.11 -31.28 26.16
N ARG A 756 -14.26 -32.41 25.45
CA ARG A 756 -15.48 -33.24 25.50
C ARG A 756 -15.39 -34.41 26.48
N GLU A 757 -14.20 -34.82 26.89
CA GLU A 757 -14.02 -35.90 27.88
C GLU A 757 -14.29 -35.36 29.29
N LYS A 758 -15.44 -35.75 29.85
CA LYS A 758 -15.89 -35.28 31.19
C LYS A 758 -15.13 -35.94 32.34
N ASP A 759 -14.51 -37.10 32.07
CA ASP A 759 -13.74 -37.86 33.04
C ASP A 759 -12.29 -37.34 33.08
N GLU A 760 -11.94 -36.70 34.19
CA GLU A 760 -10.66 -36.01 34.38
C GLU A 760 -9.46 -36.96 34.29
N HIS A 761 -9.60 -38.21 34.76
CA HIS A 761 -8.53 -39.21 34.66
C HIS A 761 -8.27 -39.65 33.22
N LYS A 762 -9.32 -39.81 32.41
CA LYS A 762 -9.16 -40.11 30.97
C LYS A 762 -8.61 -38.92 30.20
N ARG A 763 -8.96 -37.70 30.61
CA ARG A 763 -8.43 -36.46 30.01
C ARG A 763 -6.92 -36.34 30.25
N GLU A 764 -6.45 -36.63 31.46
CA GLU A 764 -5.02 -36.67 31.79
C GLU A 764 -4.28 -37.78 31.03
N ALA A 765 -4.85 -38.98 30.94
CA ALA A 765 -4.25 -40.09 30.19
C ALA A 765 -4.10 -39.76 28.69
N ASN A 766 -5.13 -39.16 28.08
CA ASN A 766 -5.10 -38.74 26.68
C ASN A 766 -4.11 -37.59 26.43
N TYR A 767 -3.94 -36.69 27.43
CA TYR A 767 -2.96 -35.61 27.35
C TYR A 767 -1.53 -36.17 27.37
N GLU A 768 -1.22 -37.10 28.27
CA GLU A 768 0.11 -37.70 28.35
C GLU A 768 0.44 -38.56 27.12
N GLU A 769 -0.54 -39.30 26.55
CA GLU A 769 -0.32 -40.02 25.28
C GLU A 769 0.00 -39.06 24.12
N ALA A 770 -0.72 -37.94 24.04
CA ALA A 770 -0.48 -36.95 23.00
C ALA A 770 0.86 -36.23 23.17
N LYS A 771 1.22 -35.92 24.40
CA LYS A 771 2.52 -35.34 24.74
C LYS A 771 3.66 -36.30 24.37
N ALA A 772 3.53 -37.59 24.66
CA ALA A 772 4.51 -38.60 24.25
C ALA A 772 4.69 -38.68 22.73
N LYS A 773 3.59 -38.63 21.95
CA LYS A 773 3.66 -38.56 20.47
C LYS A 773 4.34 -37.29 19.96
N VAL A 774 4.09 -36.15 20.60
CA VAL A 774 4.76 -34.88 20.24
C VAL A 774 6.26 -34.99 20.53
N ASP A 775 6.64 -35.53 21.68
CA ASP A 775 8.05 -35.72 22.05
C ASP A 775 8.77 -36.69 21.08
N GLU A 776 8.10 -37.74 20.62
CA GLU A 776 8.63 -38.67 19.60
C GLU A 776 8.87 -37.97 18.25
N LEU A 777 7.93 -37.16 17.78
CA LEU A 777 8.07 -36.39 16.54
C LEU A 777 9.15 -35.30 16.63
N VAL A 778 9.27 -34.64 17.78
CA VAL A 778 10.35 -33.68 18.05
C VAL A 778 11.71 -34.38 17.97
N LYS A 779 11.80 -35.60 18.51
CA LYS A 779 13.00 -36.42 18.43
C LYS A 779 13.32 -36.82 16.99
N GLU A 780 12.35 -37.29 16.21
CA GLU A 780 12.54 -37.60 14.77
C GLU A 780 13.02 -36.38 13.98
N HIS A 781 12.45 -35.20 14.25
CA HIS A 781 12.87 -33.95 13.60
C HIS A 781 14.30 -33.54 13.98
N GLN A 782 14.65 -33.68 15.26
CA GLN A 782 16.02 -33.44 15.74
C GLN A 782 17.02 -34.41 15.10
N GLU A 783 16.65 -35.68 14.94
CA GLU A 783 17.47 -36.69 14.26
C GLU A 783 17.61 -36.39 12.76
N ALA A 784 16.55 -35.93 12.09
CA ALA A 784 16.58 -35.54 10.68
C ALA A 784 17.45 -34.29 10.44
N GLU A 785 17.33 -33.26 11.29
CA GLU A 785 18.20 -32.07 11.22
C GLU A 785 19.65 -32.44 11.57
N HIS A 786 19.88 -33.31 12.54
CA HIS A 786 21.22 -33.82 12.84
C HIS A 786 21.83 -34.54 11.63
N LYS A 787 21.10 -35.45 10.97
CA LYS A 787 21.54 -36.13 9.73
C LYS A 787 21.86 -35.13 8.61
N LYS A 788 21.05 -34.08 8.45
CA LYS A 788 21.27 -33.02 7.46
C LYS A 788 22.50 -32.16 7.79
N VAL A 789 22.74 -31.88 9.06
CA VAL A 789 23.92 -31.15 9.53
C VAL A 789 25.20 -31.97 9.32
N VAL A 790 25.17 -33.27 9.59
CA VAL A 790 26.28 -34.19 9.28
C VAL A 790 26.55 -34.22 7.76
N ARG A 791 25.50 -34.39 6.94
CA ARG A 791 25.65 -34.36 5.47
C ARG A 791 26.25 -33.05 4.96
N ASN A 792 25.86 -31.91 5.55
CA ASN A 792 26.47 -30.63 5.20
C ASN A 792 27.93 -30.56 5.65
N PHE A 793 28.27 -31.03 6.86
CA PHE A 793 29.67 -31.11 7.31
C PHE A 793 30.54 -31.89 6.32
N ASP A 794 30.03 -32.99 5.76
CA ASP A 794 30.72 -33.81 4.76
C ASP A 794 30.99 -33.08 3.44
N LEU A 795 30.18 -32.08 3.09
CA LEU A 795 30.39 -31.20 1.93
C LEU A 795 31.45 -30.12 2.16
N THR A 796 32.01 -29.98 3.37
CA THR A 796 33.14 -29.06 3.60
C THR A 796 34.41 -29.70 3.04
N PRO A 797 35.15 -29.04 2.13
CA PRO A 797 36.42 -29.55 1.61
C PRO A 797 37.37 -30.00 2.72
N ALA A 798 38.07 -31.13 2.53
CA ALA A 798 38.88 -31.77 3.58
C ALA A 798 40.03 -30.86 4.07
N ASP A 799 40.63 -30.13 3.15
CA ASP A 799 41.65 -29.11 3.39
C ASP A 799 41.09 -27.90 4.17
N LEU A 800 39.85 -27.48 3.89
CA LEU A 800 39.18 -26.40 4.63
C LEU A 800 38.79 -26.83 6.05
N LYS A 801 38.46 -28.12 6.26
CA LYS A 801 38.16 -28.66 7.60
C LYS A 801 39.34 -28.50 8.56
N LEU A 802 40.58 -28.62 8.06
CA LEU A 802 41.81 -28.44 8.84
C LEU A 802 42.02 -27.01 9.37
N LEU A 803 41.26 -26.04 8.85
CA LEU A 803 41.29 -24.64 9.29
C LEU A 803 40.19 -24.28 10.29
N LEU A 804 39.26 -25.20 10.56
CA LEU A 804 38.15 -24.99 11.52
C LEU A 804 38.61 -25.32 12.95
N PRO A 805 37.90 -24.83 13.99
CA PRO A 805 38.20 -25.18 15.38
C PRO A 805 38.26 -26.71 15.57
N GLY A 806 39.30 -27.19 16.26
CA GLY A 806 39.56 -28.62 16.41
C GLY A 806 40.04 -29.34 15.13
N GLU A 807 40.47 -28.60 14.11
CA GLU A 807 41.04 -29.15 12.87
C GLU A 807 40.14 -30.18 12.16
N GLY A 808 38.83 -29.99 12.25
CA GLY A 808 37.83 -30.87 11.63
C GLY A 808 37.45 -32.10 12.46
N THR A 809 38.01 -32.29 13.66
CA THR A 809 37.59 -33.37 14.58
C THR A 809 36.22 -33.13 15.21
N ILE A 810 35.73 -31.88 15.14
CA ILE A 810 34.43 -31.47 15.69
C ILE A 810 33.38 -31.56 14.58
N SER A 811 32.80 -32.75 14.42
CA SER A 811 31.81 -33.04 13.38
C SER A 811 30.46 -32.37 13.65
N GLY A 812 29.76 -31.94 12.59
CA GLY A 812 28.38 -31.46 12.67
C GLY A 812 28.17 -30.10 13.33
N ILE A 813 29.22 -29.31 13.58
CA ILE A 813 29.08 -27.98 14.20
C ILE A 813 29.38 -26.84 13.23
N PHE A 814 30.23 -27.07 12.25
CA PHE A 814 30.68 -26.02 11.34
C PHE A 814 30.42 -26.44 9.91
N TYR A 815 29.85 -25.54 9.11
CA TYR A 815 29.79 -25.78 7.69
C TYR A 815 30.49 -24.66 6.95
N ALA A 816 31.52 -24.97 6.18
CA ALA A 816 32.25 -23.98 5.40
C ALA A 816 32.25 -24.33 3.91
N ARG A 817 32.15 -23.31 3.06
CA ARG A 817 32.19 -23.42 1.60
C ARG A 817 33.16 -22.41 1.01
N TYR A 818 33.76 -22.82 -0.10
CA TYR A 818 34.51 -21.98 -1.01
C TYR A 818 33.82 -22.02 -2.38
N ASN A 819 33.55 -20.85 -2.97
CA ASN A 819 33.05 -20.74 -4.34
C ASN A 819 34.10 -20.08 -5.22
N PRO A 820 34.81 -20.83 -6.08
CA PRO A 820 35.88 -20.30 -6.91
C PRO A 820 35.38 -19.32 -7.99
N ILE A 821 34.18 -19.54 -8.52
CA ILE A 821 33.62 -18.74 -9.62
C ILE A 821 33.17 -17.36 -9.12
N ALA A 822 32.43 -17.35 -8.00
CA ALA A 822 31.82 -16.13 -7.46
C ALA A 822 32.73 -15.38 -6.49
N GLY A 823 33.86 -15.97 -6.12
CA GLY A 823 34.91 -15.28 -5.40
C GLY A 823 34.65 -15.08 -3.91
N TRP A 824 34.08 -16.07 -3.20
CA TRP A 824 33.74 -15.91 -1.78
C TRP A 824 33.97 -17.17 -0.92
N PHE A 825 34.08 -16.94 0.39
CA PHE A 825 34.00 -17.95 1.46
C PHE A 825 32.72 -17.75 2.27
N SER A 826 32.13 -18.85 2.75
CA SER A 826 31.01 -18.79 3.70
C SER A 826 31.18 -19.81 4.79
N ALA A 827 30.74 -19.48 6.01
CA ALA A 827 30.56 -20.44 7.09
C ALA A 827 29.19 -20.29 7.75
N GLN A 828 28.61 -21.39 8.20
CA GLN A 828 27.41 -21.46 9.02
C GLN A 828 27.75 -22.05 10.39
N TYR A 829 27.18 -21.47 11.44
CA TYR A 829 27.30 -21.91 12.83
C TYR A 829 25.89 -22.09 13.44
N PRO A 830 25.52 -23.29 13.92
CA PRO A 830 24.20 -23.55 14.48
C PRO A 830 24.07 -22.86 15.85
N VAL A 831 23.05 -22.00 16.00
CA VAL A 831 22.85 -21.23 17.22
C VAL A 831 21.82 -21.91 18.12
N GLY A 832 22.16 -23.05 18.75
CA GLY A 832 21.57 -23.61 20.01
C GLY A 832 20.04 -23.80 20.17
N GLU A 833 19.21 -22.86 19.74
CA GLU A 833 17.77 -22.96 19.59
C GLU A 833 17.44 -23.60 18.24
N ALA A 834 16.53 -24.59 18.24
CA ALA A 834 16.14 -25.32 17.05
C ALA A 834 15.70 -24.35 15.93
N GLY A 835 16.47 -24.32 14.83
CA GLY A 835 16.14 -23.56 13.62
C GLY A 835 16.86 -22.22 13.42
N VAL A 836 17.62 -21.69 14.40
CA VAL A 836 18.38 -20.44 14.22
C VAL A 836 19.82 -20.73 13.82
N ARG A 837 20.23 -20.28 12.64
CA ARG A 837 21.59 -20.43 12.11
C ARG A 837 22.21 -19.05 11.90
N ASP A 838 23.37 -18.80 12.50
CA ASP A 838 24.19 -17.64 12.14
C ASP A 838 25.06 -18.04 10.95
N SER A 839 25.13 -17.18 9.93
CA SER A 839 25.99 -17.39 8.77
C SER A 839 26.84 -16.16 8.49
N CYS A 840 28.09 -16.38 8.08
CA CYS A 840 28.98 -15.34 7.61
C CYS A 840 29.44 -15.70 6.20
N GLN A 841 29.26 -14.78 5.24
CA GLN A 841 29.80 -14.89 3.90
C GLN A 841 30.64 -13.64 3.60
N ARG A 842 31.82 -13.83 3.01
CA ARG A 842 32.72 -12.75 2.62
C ARG A 842 33.29 -12.99 1.23
N GLN A 843 33.17 -11.96 0.39
CA GLN A 843 33.69 -11.92 -0.97
C GLN A 843 34.99 -11.11 -0.99
N TRP A 844 36.01 -11.59 -1.71
CA TRP A 844 37.24 -10.82 -1.89
C TRP A 844 37.12 -9.81 -3.04
N GLY A 845 38.06 -8.86 -3.14
CA GLY A 845 37.97 -7.74 -4.07
C GLY A 845 37.00 -6.64 -3.61
N THR A 846 36.59 -6.67 -2.34
CA THR A 846 35.73 -5.65 -1.72
C THR A 846 36.56 -4.72 -0.83
N ASN A 847 36.03 -3.53 -0.49
CA ASN A 847 36.72 -2.60 0.41
C ASN A 847 37.01 -3.18 1.81
N GLN A 848 36.21 -4.17 2.26
CA GLN A 848 36.37 -4.81 3.58
C GLN A 848 37.26 -6.06 3.53
N CYS A 849 37.32 -6.73 2.38
CA CYS A 849 38.19 -7.88 2.16
C CYS A 849 38.88 -7.72 0.79
N PRO A 850 39.95 -6.90 0.71
CA PRO A 850 40.65 -6.67 -0.55
C PRO A 850 41.22 -7.96 -1.15
N THR A 851 41.72 -8.85 -0.28
CA THR A 851 42.37 -10.10 -0.70
C THR A 851 41.55 -11.36 -0.38
N LYS A 852 41.89 -12.47 -1.04
CA LYS A 852 41.33 -13.81 -0.75
C LYS A 852 41.61 -14.24 0.69
N LEU A 853 42.77 -13.85 1.23
CA LEU A 853 43.19 -14.07 2.62
C LEU A 853 42.29 -13.33 3.61
N ASP A 854 41.96 -12.07 3.33
CA ASP A 854 41.07 -11.28 4.20
C ASP A 854 39.67 -11.88 4.28
N ALA A 855 39.13 -12.35 3.15
CA ALA A 855 37.82 -12.98 3.11
C ALA A 855 37.79 -14.30 3.91
N LEU A 856 38.82 -15.15 3.75
CA LEU A 856 38.96 -16.40 4.50
C LEU A 856 39.10 -16.13 6.00
N ARG A 857 39.98 -15.20 6.38
CA ARG A 857 40.21 -14.81 7.78
C ARG A 857 38.94 -14.27 8.44
N ALA A 858 38.16 -13.46 7.75
CA ALA A 858 36.92 -12.91 8.29
C ALA A 858 35.86 -14.00 8.55
N VAL A 859 35.76 -15.00 7.67
CA VAL A 859 34.86 -16.16 7.86
C VAL A 859 35.33 -17.04 9.01
N LEU A 860 36.63 -17.32 9.11
CA LEU A 860 37.18 -18.10 10.23
C LEU A 860 37.06 -17.35 11.56
N SER A 861 37.31 -16.04 11.59
CA SER A 861 37.15 -15.21 12.80
C SER A 861 35.72 -15.28 13.36
N PHE A 862 34.71 -15.25 12.48
CA PHE A 862 33.32 -15.46 12.88
C PHE A 862 33.10 -16.83 13.53
N VAL A 863 33.61 -17.91 12.90
CA VAL A 863 33.47 -19.28 13.41
C VAL A 863 34.16 -19.45 14.78
N TYR A 864 35.40 -19.00 14.89
CA TYR A 864 36.20 -19.11 16.11
C TYR A 864 35.63 -18.26 17.25
N SER A 865 35.17 -17.05 16.95
CA SER A 865 34.53 -16.17 17.95
C SER A 865 33.28 -16.81 18.54
N ARG A 866 32.40 -17.38 17.69
CA ARG A 866 31.19 -18.07 18.14
C ARG A 866 31.50 -19.34 18.93
N TRP A 867 32.45 -20.14 18.46
CA TRP A 867 32.88 -21.34 19.18
C TRP A 867 33.46 -21.01 20.56
N ASN A 868 34.41 -20.08 20.64
CA ASN A 868 35.11 -19.72 21.88
C ASN A 868 34.18 -19.05 22.90
N ALA A 869 33.17 -18.30 22.42
CA ALA A 869 32.14 -17.72 23.29
C ALA A 869 31.28 -18.80 23.97
N ARG A 870 30.99 -19.90 23.27
CA ARG A 870 30.18 -21.01 23.80
C ARG A 870 30.97 -22.05 24.57
N ASN A 871 32.24 -22.22 24.24
CA ASN A 871 33.11 -23.22 24.83
C ASN A 871 34.31 -22.54 25.50
N PRO A 872 34.09 -21.78 26.59
CA PRO A 872 35.17 -21.00 27.22
C PRO A 872 36.32 -21.87 27.73
N GLN A 873 36.08 -23.17 27.99
CA GLN A 873 37.09 -24.14 28.43
C GLN A 873 37.89 -24.79 27.29
N ARG A 874 37.43 -24.67 26.04
CA ARG A 874 38.07 -25.28 24.85
C ARG A 874 38.24 -24.22 23.76
N ARG A 875 39.11 -23.25 24.06
CA ARG A 875 39.41 -22.16 23.13
C ARG A 875 40.39 -22.63 22.06
N PHE A 876 40.11 -22.28 20.82
CA PHE A 876 41.04 -22.44 19.72
C PHE A 876 41.48 -21.07 19.22
N GLU A 877 42.70 -21.00 18.70
CA GLU A 877 43.23 -19.81 18.04
C GLU A 877 43.09 -19.93 16.53
N ILE A 878 42.81 -18.82 15.87
CA ILE A 878 42.67 -18.76 14.41
C ILE A 878 44.04 -19.13 13.80
N PRO A 879 44.11 -19.96 12.74
CA PRO A 879 45.36 -20.29 12.08
C PRO A 879 46.14 -19.04 11.65
N SER A 880 47.47 -19.10 11.70
CA SER A 880 48.35 -18.00 11.25
C SER A 880 48.18 -17.73 9.76
N ASP A 881 48.50 -16.51 9.33
CA ASP A 881 48.39 -16.09 7.92
C ASP A 881 49.19 -16.97 6.98
N GLU A 882 50.36 -17.42 7.43
CA GLU A 882 51.20 -18.36 6.67
C GLU A 882 50.48 -19.68 6.41
N ARG A 883 49.74 -20.20 7.40
CA ARG A 883 48.95 -21.44 7.27
C ARG A 883 47.72 -21.22 6.41
N LEU A 884 47.05 -20.07 6.54
CA LEU A 884 45.93 -19.70 5.68
C LEU A 884 46.37 -19.51 4.23
N GLN A 885 47.52 -18.89 3.99
CA GLN A 885 48.07 -18.65 2.66
C GLN A 885 48.45 -19.97 1.98
N ARG A 886 49.10 -20.90 2.70
CA ARG A 886 49.39 -22.26 2.17
C ARG A 886 48.13 -22.98 1.69
N TYR A 887 47.02 -22.84 2.41
CA TYR A 887 45.73 -23.38 1.99
C TYR A 887 45.17 -22.66 0.74
N LEU A 888 45.32 -21.34 0.64
CA LEU A 888 44.89 -20.61 -0.56
C LEU A 888 45.69 -21.01 -1.80
N ASP A 889 46.97 -21.34 -1.62
CA ASP A 889 47.85 -21.80 -2.68
C ASP A 889 47.42 -23.18 -3.20
N THR A 890 46.86 -24.06 -2.36
CA THR A 890 46.30 -25.36 -2.82
C THR A 890 44.99 -25.22 -3.62
N LEU A 891 44.28 -24.10 -3.48
CA LEU A 891 43.04 -23.83 -4.21
C LEU A 891 43.26 -23.22 -5.60
N THR A 892 44.50 -22.87 -5.95
CA THR A 892 44.82 -22.30 -7.25
C THR A 892 45.31 -23.44 -8.14
N PRO A 893 44.55 -23.83 -9.19
CA PRO A 893 45.03 -24.86 -10.11
C PRO A 893 46.35 -24.38 -10.73
N ALA A 894 47.35 -25.28 -10.73
CA ALA A 894 48.68 -25.02 -11.28
C ALA A 894 48.63 -24.75 -12.79
#